data_AF-A0A180G267-F1
#
_entry.id   AF-A0A180G267-F1
#
_cell.length_a   1.000
_cell.length_b   1.000
_cell.length_c   1.000
_cell.angle_alpha   90.00
_cell.angle_beta   90.00
_cell.angle_gamma   90.00
#
_symmetry.space_group_name_H-M   'P 1'
#
loop_
_entity.id
_entity.type
_entity.pdbx_description
1 polymer ?
#
loop_
_entity_poly.entity_id
_entity_poly.type
_entity_poly.pdbx_seq_one_letter_code
_entity_poly.pdbx_strand_id
1 'polypeptide(L)'
;MVQPSTSKRRRNSSPQPPVDTPTPQSSLPPSSPPPPFTSDDESDGGVVDELDQIQDIDIGGSGDEEPEDGEDLFGDEMMEDYVGNARLDQYDVADIDDDPDIEAMDPETRALAEARMARRDRRDGRGEGREGRKGRSRVPAFLQSDSDIGEDPDDFLTRRRRRRQYDEIPEVVEGGEGEDEDELPLEQLSDIKSNSLKEWIDVPAVSRTIMRAFKDFLMTYVDENGTSVYGQRIKTLGEVNSESLEVSFLHLSDSKAILAYFLANCPTPMLAHFDTVALDAILLYYPEYDRIHTEVHVRITELPTSYTLRELRQEHLDRLVRVTGVVTRRTGVFPQLKYVKFDCGKCGETLGPFFQDANQEVRISFCSNCASKGPFTVNSEQTVYRNYQKMTLQESPGSVPAGRLPRHREVILLWDLIDRVKPGEEVDVIGVYKNNFDVSLNIKNGFPVFATILEANHISRKEDQFASGRLTEEDEKAIRALSRDDRIGKRIIKSIAPSIYGHEDIKTALALSLFGGVSKNINNKHRIRGDINVLMLGDPGTAKSQFLKYVEKTAHRAVFATGQGASAVGLTASVRKDPVTREWTLEGGALVLADKGTCLIDEFDKMNDQDRTSIHEAMEQQTISISKAGIVTSLQARCAIIAAANPIRGRYNSQIPFSQNVELTEPILSRFDVLCVVRDNSDPIVDELLAKFVVGSHLRSHPNFNPEVDEVNVQTSLDQDIIPQDMLRKYIQYAREKIRPKLHQMDQDKMSKLFSELRRESLSTGSIPITVRHLESMIRMSEASAKLHLREYVRSDDIDLAIQVAINSFIQCQKVSIKKQLQRGFRKYLRVADDHQELLGFLLGQIVKEKIRFHVGKLRGLQRDSAEQQRPESVTIKVAELEERAKEVEIYDVAPFLKSQLFRTNGYSFQQRDQEGVITKSFASTSSS
;
A
#
# COMPACT_ATOMS: atom_id res chain seq x y z
N MET A 1 -30.04 37.63 56.55
CA MET A 1 -31.20 37.84 55.65
C MET A 1 -31.38 39.34 55.44
N VAL A 2 -32.17 39.77 54.43
CA VAL A 2 -32.35 41.18 53.99
C VAL A 2 -31.06 41.72 53.32
N GLN A 3 -30.94 42.06 52.02
CA GLN A 3 -31.86 42.32 50.89
C GLN A 3 -32.63 43.66 50.89
N PRO A 4 -32.41 44.51 49.87
CA PRO A 4 -33.49 45.29 49.22
C PRO A 4 -33.43 45.15 47.68
N SER A 5 -34.48 44.76 46.95
CA SER A 5 -35.68 45.55 46.57
C SER A 5 -35.37 46.85 45.79
N THR A 6 -35.25 46.88 44.45
CA THR A 6 -36.27 46.80 43.37
C THR A 6 -37.31 47.94 43.30
N SER A 7 -37.24 48.80 42.26
CA SER A 7 -38.35 49.03 41.28
C SER A 7 -38.11 50.19 40.30
N LYS A 8 -38.27 49.95 38.99
CA LYS A 8 -39.23 50.65 38.07
C LYS A 8 -39.06 50.23 36.59
N ARG A 9 -40.16 50.32 35.83
CA ARG A 9 -40.37 49.82 34.45
C ARG A 9 -39.81 50.75 33.36
N ARG A 10 -39.37 50.21 32.22
CA ARG A 10 -40.12 50.22 30.91
C ARG A 10 -39.40 49.40 29.82
N ARG A 11 -40.07 49.11 28.69
CA ARG A 11 -39.57 48.36 27.51
C ARG A 11 -39.57 49.26 26.27
N ASN A 12 -38.59 49.13 25.35
CA ASN A 12 -38.77 48.50 24.01
C ASN A 12 -37.53 48.59 23.08
N SER A 13 -37.43 47.62 22.17
CA SER A 13 -36.86 47.64 20.78
C SER A 13 -35.45 48.20 20.46
N SER A 14 -34.58 47.29 19.96
CA SER A 14 -33.69 47.36 18.76
C SER A 14 -32.71 48.53 18.50
N PRO A 15 -31.49 48.22 18.03
CA PRO A 15 -30.64 49.14 17.27
C PRO A 15 -30.16 48.64 15.88
N GLN A 16 -30.09 49.55 14.91
CA GLN A 16 -29.20 49.52 13.73
C GLN A 16 -28.76 50.98 13.40
N PRO A 17 -27.81 51.24 12.48
CA PRO A 17 -26.81 52.32 12.66
C PRO A 17 -27.12 53.66 11.96
N PRO A 18 -26.34 54.71 12.31
CA PRO A 18 -26.04 55.83 11.41
C PRO A 18 -24.51 56.13 11.28
N VAL A 19 -24.17 57.26 10.65
CA VAL A 19 -22.86 57.59 10.03
C VAL A 19 -22.46 59.06 10.32
N ASP A 20 -21.22 59.44 9.96
CA ASP A 20 -20.73 60.80 9.55
C ASP A 20 -19.87 61.72 10.48
N THR A 21 -18.59 61.90 10.06
CA THR A 21 -17.75 63.14 9.89
C THR A 21 -17.49 64.15 11.05
N PRO A 22 -16.52 65.13 10.97
CA PRO A 22 -15.71 65.63 9.83
C PRO A 22 -14.16 65.76 10.04
N THR A 23 -13.49 66.46 9.10
CA THR A 23 -12.01 66.55 8.89
C THR A 23 -11.43 67.97 9.11
N PRO A 24 -10.12 68.24 8.87
CA PRO A 24 -9.69 68.70 7.51
C PRO A 24 -8.26 68.35 7.01
N GLN A 25 -8.16 68.01 5.71
CA GLN A 25 -7.20 68.45 4.65
C GLN A 25 -5.66 68.36 4.87
N SER A 26 -4.77 68.21 3.85
CA SER A 26 -4.81 68.52 2.39
C SER A 26 -4.01 67.46 1.56
N SER A 27 -4.57 66.73 0.59
CA SER A 27 -4.78 67.05 -0.86
C SER A 27 -3.54 67.13 -1.78
N LEU A 28 -3.43 66.25 -2.78
CA LEU A 28 -2.90 66.42 -4.16
C LEU A 28 -3.22 65.13 -5.01
N PRO A 29 -3.09 65.11 -6.37
CA PRO A 29 -3.86 64.20 -7.26
C PRO A 29 -3.07 63.02 -7.89
N PRO A 30 -3.75 62.07 -8.60
CA PRO A 30 -3.12 60.88 -9.21
C PRO A 30 -2.64 61.08 -10.67
N SER A 31 -1.72 60.22 -11.13
CA SER A 31 -1.23 60.15 -12.52
C SER A 31 -0.84 58.73 -12.97
N SER A 32 -0.90 58.49 -14.28
CA SER A 32 -0.72 57.20 -14.97
C SER A 32 0.76 56.76 -15.10
N PRO A 33 1.07 55.48 -15.41
CA PRO A 33 2.45 54.96 -15.43
C PRO A 33 3.25 55.32 -16.71
N PRO A 34 4.55 55.66 -16.57
CA PRO A 34 5.52 55.80 -17.68
C PRO A 34 6.32 54.48 -17.95
N PRO A 35 7.11 54.41 -19.06
CA PRO A 35 7.64 53.15 -19.61
C PRO A 35 9.03 52.73 -19.08
N PRO A 36 9.50 51.49 -19.38
CA PRO A 36 10.84 51.04 -18.99
C PRO A 36 11.96 51.64 -19.86
N PHE A 37 13.09 51.98 -19.24
CA PHE A 37 14.35 52.30 -19.94
C PHE A 37 15.56 51.71 -19.19
N THR A 38 16.41 51.08 -20.00
CA THR A 38 17.89 51.02 -19.98
C THR A 38 18.68 51.41 -18.73
N SER A 39 19.70 50.61 -18.44
CA SER A 39 20.85 50.99 -17.61
C SER A 39 22.12 50.95 -18.47
N ASP A 40 22.74 52.10 -18.71
CA ASP A 40 23.97 52.23 -19.47
C ASP A 40 25.22 52.02 -18.57
N ASP A 41 26.10 51.14 -19.01
CA ASP A 41 27.57 51.26 -19.20
C ASP A 41 28.58 51.88 -18.19
N GLU A 42 29.86 51.70 -18.57
CA GLU A 42 31.14 52.23 -18.07
C GLU A 42 31.71 51.61 -16.76
N SER A 43 32.99 51.18 -16.66
CA SER A 43 34.13 51.00 -17.60
C SER A 43 35.12 49.95 -17.00
N ASP A 44 36.31 49.54 -17.48
CA ASP A 44 37.29 49.91 -18.55
C ASP A 44 38.23 48.66 -18.74
N GLY A 45 39.02 48.39 -19.79
CA GLY A 45 39.20 48.99 -21.12
C GLY A 45 40.43 48.40 -21.88
N GLY A 46 40.25 47.93 -23.13
CA GLY A 46 41.33 47.44 -24.04
C GLY A 46 41.82 45.98 -23.83
N VAL A 47 42.54 45.34 -24.76
CA VAL A 47 43.21 45.83 -26.01
C VAL A 47 43.39 44.72 -27.08
N VAL A 48 43.29 45.08 -28.38
CA VAL A 48 43.77 44.44 -29.66
C VAL A 48 43.25 43.07 -30.17
N ASP A 49 43.33 42.93 -31.51
CA ASP A 49 42.75 41.93 -32.42
C ASP A 49 43.69 40.77 -32.87
N GLU A 50 43.07 39.79 -33.55
CA GLU A 50 43.55 38.88 -34.62
C GLU A 50 45.03 38.44 -34.73
N LEU A 51 45.26 37.11 -34.73
CA LEU A 51 45.86 36.39 -35.87
C LEU A 51 45.76 34.85 -35.73
N ASP A 52 45.67 34.14 -36.86
CA ASP A 52 45.52 32.67 -36.94
C ASP A 52 46.78 31.87 -36.55
N GLN A 53 46.57 30.66 -36.00
CA GLN A 53 47.07 29.41 -36.62
C GLN A 53 46.56 28.11 -35.95
N ILE A 54 45.82 27.32 -36.74
CA ILE A 54 46.01 25.87 -37.01
C ILE A 54 46.60 25.03 -35.85
N GLN A 55 45.83 24.07 -35.29
CA GLN A 55 45.95 22.62 -35.61
C GLN A 55 45.11 21.75 -34.63
N ASP A 56 43.93 21.29 -35.04
CA ASP A 56 43.22 20.17 -34.41
C ASP A 56 43.22 18.95 -35.34
N ILE A 57 43.20 17.74 -34.79
CA ILE A 57 43.52 16.49 -35.49
C ILE A 57 42.34 15.50 -35.42
N ASP A 58 41.94 14.97 -36.58
CA ASP A 58 40.90 13.95 -36.72
C ASP A 58 41.21 12.65 -35.95
N ILE A 59 40.30 12.27 -35.04
CA ILE A 59 40.02 10.87 -34.70
C ILE A 59 38.49 10.73 -34.61
N GLY A 60 37.84 10.42 -35.73
CA GLY A 60 36.38 10.39 -35.85
C GLY A 60 35.70 9.12 -35.35
N GLY A 61 34.36 9.13 -35.38
CA GLY A 61 33.51 7.96 -35.16
C GLY A 61 32.05 8.33 -34.90
N SER A 62 31.15 7.93 -35.81
CA SER A 62 29.68 7.92 -35.68
C SER A 62 29.02 9.19 -35.09
N GLY A 63 28.50 10.05 -35.95
CA GLY A 63 27.33 10.87 -35.64
C GLY A 63 26.05 10.14 -36.05
N ASP A 64 25.03 10.21 -35.21
CA ASP A 64 23.64 9.97 -35.63
C ASP A 64 23.06 11.33 -36.05
N GLU A 65 22.88 11.54 -37.37
CA GLU A 65 22.20 12.74 -37.89
C GLU A 65 20.68 12.49 -37.91
N GLU A 66 19.90 13.48 -37.48
CA GLU A 66 18.43 13.41 -37.55
C GLU A 66 17.98 13.59 -39.02
N PRO A 67 17.24 12.64 -39.62
CA PRO A 67 16.74 12.80 -40.98
C PRO A 67 15.50 13.72 -41.00
N GLU A 68 15.72 15.04 -40.86
CA GLU A 68 14.71 16.07 -41.13
C GLU A 68 14.78 16.53 -42.60
N ASP A 69 14.51 15.62 -43.53
CA ASP A 69 14.02 15.94 -44.87
C ASP A 69 13.10 14.81 -45.33
N GLY A 70 11.88 15.16 -45.73
CA GLY A 70 10.86 14.19 -46.15
C GLY A 70 10.81 14.07 -47.68
N GLU A 71 11.06 12.87 -48.21
CA GLU A 71 11.01 12.60 -49.66
C GLU A 71 9.60 12.91 -50.22
N ASP A 72 9.53 13.73 -51.28
CA ASP A 72 8.25 14.21 -51.84
C ASP A 72 7.62 13.16 -52.77
N LEU A 73 6.82 12.28 -52.14
CA LEU A 73 6.09 11.16 -52.75
C LEU A 73 5.12 11.52 -53.90
N PHE A 74 5.06 12.78 -54.33
CA PHE A 74 4.22 13.26 -55.44
C PHE A 74 5.00 13.99 -56.55
N GLY A 75 6.34 13.92 -56.55
CA GLY A 75 7.20 14.45 -57.62
C GLY A 75 7.10 13.70 -58.96
N ASP A 76 7.66 14.30 -60.02
CA ASP A 76 7.65 13.74 -61.39
C ASP A 76 8.44 12.41 -61.52
N GLU A 77 9.29 12.07 -60.54
CA GLU A 77 10.16 10.88 -60.52
C GLU A 77 9.41 9.60 -60.06
N MET A 78 8.14 9.70 -59.64
CA MET A 78 7.31 8.57 -59.14
C MET A 78 7.17 7.37 -60.11
N MET A 79 7.51 7.50 -61.39
CA MET A 79 7.56 6.36 -62.32
C MET A 79 8.85 5.53 -62.24
N GLU A 80 9.91 6.00 -61.59
CA GLU A 80 11.17 5.24 -61.47
C GLU A 80 11.10 4.14 -60.40
N ASP A 81 10.29 4.33 -59.34
CA ASP A 81 10.01 3.31 -58.32
C ASP A 81 9.34 2.03 -58.87
N TYR A 82 8.69 2.12 -60.04
CA TYR A 82 8.05 0.98 -60.71
C TYR A 82 9.03 0.18 -61.59
N VAL A 83 10.33 0.51 -61.59
CA VAL A 83 11.36 -0.25 -62.29
C VAL A 83 11.77 -1.46 -61.44
N GLY A 84 11.26 -2.65 -61.82
CA GLY A 84 11.48 -3.91 -61.10
C GLY A 84 12.96 -4.20 -60.80
N ASN A 85 13.31 -4.19 -59.52
CA ASN A 85 14.68 -4.20 -59.04
C ASN A 85 15.02 -5.59 -58.49
N ALA A 86 15.57 -6.44 -59.35
CA ALA A 86 15.73 -7.90 -59.15
C ALA A 86 16.60 -8.35 -57.95
N ARG A 87 17.13 -7.42 -57.14
CA ARG A 87 17.79 -7.67 -55.85
C ARG A 87 16.81 -7.62 -54.66
N LEU A 88 15.66 -6.96 -54.81
CA LEU A 88 14.59 -6.86 -53.80
C LEU A 88 13.43 -7.84 -54.06
N ASP A 89 13.25 -8.29 -55.30
CA ASP A 89 12.23 -9.29 -55.71
C ASP A 89 12.57 -10.75 -55.28
N GLN A 90 13.57 -10.95 -54.41
CA GLN A 90 13.87 -12.25 -53.79
C GLN A 90 13.71 -12.15 -52.28
N TYR A 91 12.90 -13.03 -51.71
CA TYR A 91 12.77 -13.19 -50.26
C TYR A 91 14.10 -13.61 -49.65
N ASP A 92 14.49 -12.96 -48.54
CA ASP A 92 15.69 -13.35 -47.80
C ASP A 92 15.43 -14.67 -47.06
N VAL A 93 16.35 -15.63 -47.22
CA VAL A 93 16.12 -17.04 -46.87
C VAL A 93 16.17 -17.27 -45.35
N ALA A 94 16.59 -16.26 -44.58
CA ALA A 94 16.69 -16.32 -43.13
C ALA A 94 15.33 -16.25 -42.38
N ASP A 95 14.31 -15.64 -42.98
CA ASP A 95 12.98 -15.43 -42.36
C ASP A 95 11.89 -16.41 -42.89
N ILE A 96 12.31 -17.51 -43.53
CA ILE A 96 11.40 -18.59 -43.95
C ILE A 96 11.32 -19.63 -42.82
N ASP A 97 10.21 -19.62 -42.09
CA ASP A 97 9.91 -20.51 -40.95
C ASP A 97 9.45 -21.90 -41.43
N ASP A 98 10.35 -22.64 -42.12
CA ASP A 98 10.14 -24.01 -42.62
C ASP A 98 10.23 -25.04 -41.47
N ASP A 99 9.34 -24.94 -40.46
CA ASP A 99 9.19 -25.93 -39.39
C ASP A 99 8.46 -27.18 -39.93
N PRO A 100 9.10 -28.37 -40.00
CA PRO A 100 8.57 -29.52 -40.75
C PRO A 100 7.40 -30.25 -40.07
N ASP A 101 7.08 -29.95 -38.81
CA ASP A 101 6.09 -30.68 -38.00
C ASP A 101 4.65 -30.13 -38.10
N ILE A 102 4.29 -29.48 -39.22
CA ILE A 102 2.90 -29.11 -39.55
C ILE A 102 2.21 -30.26 -40.28
N GLU A 103 1.31 -30.97 -39.61
CA GLU A 103 0.53 -32.08 -40.21
C GLU A 103 -0.27 -31.63 -41.44
N ALA A 104 -0.28 -32.47 -42.49
CA ALA A 104 -0.93 -32.17 -43.76
C ALA A 104 -2.46 -32.06 -43.59
N MET A 105 -2.97 -30.83 -43.73
CA MET A 105 -4.37 -30.47 -43.48
C MET A 105 -5.37 -31.32 -44.31
N ASP A 106 -6.32 -31.96 -43.61
CA ASP A 106 -7.25 -32.94 -44.18
C ASP A 106 -8.09 -32.38 -45.35
N PRO A 107 -8.24 -33.07 -46.50
CA PRO A 107 -8.78 -32.47 -47.73
C PRO A 107 -10.19 -31.87 -47.62
N GLU A 108 -11.06 -32.39 -46.74
CA GLU A 108 -12.38 -31.81 -46.50
C GLU A 108 -12.27 -30.41 -45.88
N THR A 109 -11.37 -30.24 -44.91
CA THR A 109 -11.16 -28.94 -44.23
C THR A 109 -10.62 -27.88 -45.19
N ARG A 110 -9.73 -28.27 -46.11
CA ARG A 110 -9.22 -27.41 -47.18
C ARG A 110 -10.33 -26.96 -48.14
N ALA A 111 -11.15 -27.90 -48.61
CA ALA A 111 -12.28 -27.59 -49.50
C ALA A 111 -13.31 -26.65 -48.82
N LEU A 112 -13.54 -26.83 -47.51
CA LEU A 112 -14.42 -25.97 -46.71
C LEU A 112 -13.84 -24.55 -46.53
N ALA A 113 -12.51 -24.43 -46.38
CA ALA A 113 -11.81 -23.15 -46.34
C ALA A 113 -11.85 -22.42 -47.71
N GLU A 114 -11.55 -23.09 -48.81
CA GLU A 114 -11.65 -22.53 -50.17
C GLU A 114 -13.09 -22.10 -50.49
N ALA A 115 -14.10 -22.92 -50.15
CA ALA A 115 -15.51 -22.57 -50.30
C ALA A 115 -15.92 -21.35 -49.44
N ARG A 116 -15.30 -21.15 -48.27
CA ARG A 116 -15.52 -19.98 -47.40
C ARG A 116 -14.88 -18.71 -47.97
N MET A 117 -13.68 -18.80 -48.54
CA MET A 117 -13.02 -17.67 -49.22
C MET A 117 -13.78 -17.27 -50.49
N ALA A 118 -14.11 -18.21 -51.37
CA ALA A 118 -14.91 -17.92 -52.57
C ALA A 118 -16.30 -17.30 -52.27
N ARG A 119 -16.87 -17.54 -51.08
CA ARG A 119 -18.10 -16.89 -50.59
C ARG A 119 -17.89 -15.46 -50.13
N ARG A 120 -16.70 -15.14 -49.60
CA ARG A 120 -16.26 -13.78 -49.27
C ARG A 120 -15.93 -13.01 -50.54
N ASP A 121 -15.17 -13.59 -51.45
CA ASP A 121 -14.73 -12.91 -52.67
C ASP A 121 -15.93 -12.56 -53.59
N ARG A 122 -16.98 -13.39 -53.61
CA ARG A 122 -18.26 -13.07 -54.26
C ARG A 122 -19.09 -11.99 -53.56
N ARG A 123 -18.84 -11.71 -52.28
CA ARG A 123 -19.49 -10.64 -51.50
C ARG A 123 -18.75 -9.32 -51.66
N ASP A 124 -17.42 -9.37 -51.60
CA ASP A 124 -16.55 -8.20 -51.56
C ASP A 124 -16.22 -7.73 -53.01
N GLY A 125 -16.10 -8.66 -53.98
CA GLY A 125 -15.85 -8.42 -55.41
C GLY A 125 -17.00 -7.78 -56.22
N ARG A 126 -17.74 -6.86 -55.62
CA ARG A 126 -18.65 -5.91 -56.31
C ARG A 126 -18.35 -4.45 -56.00
N GLY A 127 -17.32 -4.15 -55.21
CA GLY A 127 -16.70 -2.82 -55.12
C GLY A 127 -15.38 -2.78 -55.90
N GLU A 128 -15.12 -1.64 -56.53
CA GLU A 128 -13.79 -1.14 -56.95
C GLU A 128 -13.04 -1.97 -58.03
N GLY A 129 -12.68 -1.33 -59.16
CA GLY A 129 -11.91 -2.03 -60.21
C GLY A 129 -11.82 -1.41 -61.61
N ARG A 130 -12.69 -0.46 -62.01
CA ARG A 130 -12.46 0.38 -63.21
C ARG A 130 -13.42 1.56 -63.35
N GLU A 131 -12.88 2.77 -63.55
CA GLU A 131 -13.66 3.93 -64.00
C GLU A 131 -13.79 3.97 -65.54
N GLY A 132 -14.86 4.61 -66.05
CA GLY A 132 -15.26 4.49 -67.46
C GLY A 132 -16.13 5.59 -68.09
N ARG A 133 -16.33 6.74 -67.41
CA ARG A 133 -16.77 8.03 -68.02
C ARG A 133 -18.08 8.04 -68.86
N LYS A 134 -19.25 8.25 -68.22
CA LYS A 134 -20.30 9.24 -68.66
C LYS A 134 -21.57 9.30 -67.77
N GLY A 135 -21.76 10.43 -67.09
CA GLY A 135 -22.96 11.27 -67.21
C GLY A 135 -24.34 10.83 -66.67
N ARG A 136 -24.77 11.54 -65.60
CA ARG A 136 -26.17 11.90 -65.23
C ARG A 136 -27.13 10.84 -64.63
N SER A 137 -27.48 11.12 -63.37
CA SER A 137 -28.86 11.22 -62.84
C SER A 137 -29.49 10.02 -62.10
N ARG A 138 -29.92 10.31 -60.87
CA ARG A 138 -31.00 9.69 -60.05
C ARG A 138 -30.84 8.25 -59.52
N VAL A 139 -30.86 8.19 -58.18
CA VAL A 139 -31.41 7.16 -57.26
C VAL A 139 -31.85 5.81 -57.84
N PRO A 140 -31.36 4.67 -57.29
CA PRO A 140 -31.87 3.34 -57.62
C PRO A 140 -33.34 3.16 -57.19
N ALA A 141 -34.20 2.77 -58.13
CA ALA A 141 -35.56 2.34 -57.82
C ALA A 141 -35.59 0.81 -57.63
N PHE A 142 -35.85 0.35 -56.41
CA PHE A 142 -36.20 -1.05 -56.15
C PHE A 142 -37.71 -1.24 -56.42
N LEU A 143 -38.10 -1.42 -57.70
CA LEU A 143 -39.44 -1.83 -58.13
C LEU A 143 -39.50 -2.05 -59.66
N GLN A 144 -39.82 -3.28 -60.10
CA GLN A 144 -40.39 -3.65 -61.42
C GLN A 144 -39.51 -3.41 -62.69
N SER A 145 -39.59 -4.21 -63.76
CA SER A 145 -40.28 -5.50 -64.03
C SER A 145 -39.58 -6.27 -65.18
N ASP A 146 -40.17 -7.43 -65.54
CA ASP A 146 -40.18 -8.16 -66.83
C ASP A 146 -39.73 -9.64 -66.63
N SER A 147 -40.53 -10.69 -66.88
CA SER A 147 -41.24 -11.18 -68.09
C SER A 147 -40.30 -11.62 -69.21
N ASP A 148 -40.38 -12.79 -69.86
CA ASP A 148 -41.32 -13.95 -69.82
C ASP A 148 -40.60 -15.19 -70.47
N ILE A 149 -41.08 -16.44 -70.65
CA ILE A 149 -42.43 -17.07 -70.61
C ILE A 149 -42.31 -18.62 -70.36
N GLY A 150 -43.40 -19.29 -69.95
CA GLY A 150 -43.70 -20.73 -70.21
C GLY A 150 -43.04 -21.81 -69.32
N GLU A 151 -43.70 -22.92 -68.93
CA GLU A 151 -45.08 -23.41 -69.17
C GLU A 151 -45.68 -24.04 -67.87
N ASP A 152 -47.02 -24.14 -67.81
CA ASP A 152 -47.86 -24.57 -66.66
C ASP A 152 -48.15 -26.11 -66.62
N PRO A 153 -49.09 -26.67 -65.81
CA PRO A 153 -49.80 -26.24 -64.58
C PRO A 153 -49.60 -27.29 -63.42
N ASP A 154 -50.31 -27.39 -62.29
CA ASP A 154 -51.59 -26.88 -61.72
C ASP A 154 -51.46 -26.77 -60.17
N ASP A 155 -52.02 -25.74 -59.53
CA ASP A 155 -52.96 -25.84 -58.37
C ASP A 155 -53.58 -24.46 -58.01
N PHE A 156 -54.74 -24.46 -57.34
CA PHE A 156 -55.63 -23.29 -57.21
C PHE A 156 -55.47 -22.45 -55.94
N LEU A 157 -54.95 -21.23 -56.13
CA LEU A 157 -55.41 -19.95 -55.57
C LEU A 157 -56.13 -19.93 -54.19
N THR A 158 -55.58 -19.14 -53.25
CA THR A 158 -56.10 -17.77 -52.97
C THR A 158 -55.23 -16.95 -52.00
N ARG A 159 -55.32 -15.61 -52.08
CA ARG A 159 -54.54 -14.65 -51.27
C ARG A 159 -55.27 -14.15 -50.01
N ARG A 160 -54.48 -13.69 -49.03
CA ARG A 160 -54.90 -13.11 -47.74
C ARG A 160 -55.64 -11.76 -47.85
N ARG A 161 -56.47 -11.50 -46.83
CA ARG A 161 -56.95 -10.21 -46.27
C ARG A 161 -57.89 -9.32 -47.12
N ARG A 162 -59.16 -9.26 -46.70
CA ARG A 162 -59.75 -8.05 -46.06
C ARG A 162 -61.13 -8.35 -45.46
N ARG A 163 -61.28 -8.23 -44.14
CA ARG A 163 -62.59 -7.90 -43.51
C ARG A 163 -62.38 -7.07 -42.26
N ARG A 164 -63.33 -6.16 -42.03
CA ARG A 164 -63.49 -5.32 -40.83
C ARG A 164 -63.84 -6.19 -39.62
N GLN A 165 -63.42 -5.79 -38.44
CA GLN A 165 -63.99 -6.18 -37.15
C GLN A 165 -64.29 -4.89 -36.36
N TYR A 166 -65.15 -4.98 -35.34
CA TYR A 166 -65.83 -3.85 -34.72
C TYR A 166 -64.99 -3.06 -33.71
N ASP A 167 -65.42 -1.82 -33.46
CA ASP A 167 -65.15 -1.13 -32.21
C ASP A 167 -65.95 -1.81 -31.08
N GLU A 168 -65.28 -2.28 -30.05
CA GLU A 168 -65.88 -2.58 -28.74
C GLU A 168 -65.07 -1.85 -27.66
N ILE A 169 -65.77 -1.09 -26.83
CA ILE A 169 -65.19 -0.26 -25.77
C ILE A 169 -65.08 -1.14 -24.51
N PRO A 170 -63.89 -1.26 -23.88
CA PRO A 170 -63.80 -1.86 -22.56
C PRO A 170 -64.59 -1.03 -21.55
N GLU A 171 -65.69 -1.58 -21.02
CA GLU A 171 -66.46 -0.93 -19.96
C GLU A 171 -65.66 -0.88 -18.65
N VAL A 172 -65.91 0.14 -17.85
CA VAL A 172 -65.30 0.30 -16.52
C VAL A 172 -65.92 -0.71 -15.57
N VAL A 173 -65.15 -1.71 -15.14
CA VAL A 173 -65.51 -2.60 -14.03
C VAL A 173 -64.82 -2.10 -12.76
N GLU A 174 -65.60 -1.52 -11.84
CA GLU A 174 -65.14 -1.22 -10.49
C GLU A 174 -65.06 -2.50 -9.63
N GLY A 175 -63.91 -2.71 -8.99
CA GLY A 175 -63.77 -3.52 -7.77
C GLY A 175 -63.28 -4.97 -7.97
N GLY A 176 -62.18 -5.30 -7.29
CA GLY A 176 -61.67 -6.67 -7.17
C GLY A 176 -60.14 -6.75 -7.26
N GLU A 177 -59.51 -6.96 -6.11
CA GLU A 177 -58.07 -7.17 -5.89
C GLU A 177 -57.41 -8.12 -6.93
N GLY A 178 -56.24 -7.74 -7.46
CA GLY A 178 -55.53 -8.52 -8.49
C GLY A 178 -54.19 -7.92 -8.93
N GLU A 179 -53.24 -7.74 -8.01
CA GLU A 179 -51.88 -7.25 -8.33
C GLU A 179 -50.82 -8.38 -8.46
N ASP A 180 -51.20 -9.64 -8.21
CA ASP A 180 -50.29 -10.79 -8.04
C ASP A 180 -50.03 -11.63 -9.32
N GLU A 181 -50.74 -11.43 -10.44
CA GLU A 181 -50.68 -12.35 -11.61
C GLU A 181 -49.41 -12.24 -12.49
N ASP A 182 -48.48 -11.32 -12.19
CA ASP A 182 -47.26 -11.06 -12.98
C ASP A 182 -45.94 -11.61 -12.34
N GLU A 183 -46.02 -12.52 -11.36
CA GLU A 183 -44.82 -13.07 -10.71
C GLU A 183 -44.16 -14.22 -11.52
N LEU A 184 -42.94 -13.98 -12.03
CA LEU A 184 -42.09 -15.02 -12.61
C LEU A 184 -41.29 -15.74 -11.51
N PRO A 185 -41.34 -17.09 -11.39
CA PRO A 185 -40.52 -17.82 -10.43
C PRO A 185 -39.03 -17.79 -10.81
N LEU A 186 -38.15 -17.98 -9.83
CA LEU A 186 -36.69 -17.81 -9.97
C LEU A 186 -36.08 -18.60 -11.15
N GLU A 187 -36.58 -19.81 -11.41
CA GLU A 187 -36.13 -20.69 -12.51
C GLU A 187 -36.48 -20.16 -13.91
N GLN A 188 -37.48 -19.28 -14.03
CA GLN A 188 -37.84 -18.61 -15.28
C GLN A 188 -37.04 -17.33 -15.54
N LEU A 189 -36.22 -16.86 -14.59
CA LEU A 189 -35.29 -15.73 -14.83
C LEU A 189 -34.12 -16.13 -15.75
N SER A 190 -33.70 -17.40 -15.71
CA SER A 190 -32.67 -17.97 -16.59
C SER A 190 -33.11 -18.15 -18.05
N ASP A 191 -34.41 -18.14 -18.31
CA ASP A 191 -34.97 -18.17 -19.67
C ASP A 191 -35.03 -16.74 -20.24
N ILE A 192 -33.91 -16.30 -20.82
CA ILE A 192 -33.74 -14.93 -21.33
C ILE A 192 -34.55 -14.74 -22.62
N LYS A 193 -35.75 -14.15 -22.52
CA LYS A 193 -36.70 -14.00 -23.64
C LYS A 193 -36.49 -12.74 -24.50
N SER A 194 -35.52 -11.89 -24.15
CA SER A 194 -35.18 -10.65 -24.88
C SER A 194 -33.85 -10.74 -25.63
N ASN A 195 -33.63 -9.81 -26.57
CA ASN A 195 -32.41 -9.77 -27.40
C ASN A 195 -31.14 -9.35 -26.63
N SER A 196 -31.29 -8.70 -25.48
CA SER A 196 -30.18 -8.32 -24.61
C SER A 196 -30.52 -8.48 -23.12
N LEU A 197 -29.49 -8.72 -22.30
CA LEU A 197 -29.65 -8.82 -20.84
C LEU A 197 -30.08 -7.51 -20.20
N LYS A 198 -29.70 -6.35 -20.78
CA LYS A 198 -30.13 -5.05 -20.26
C LYS A 198 -31.66 -4.90 -20.40
N GLU A 199 -32.18 -5.12 -21.61
CA GLU A 199 -33.62 -5.11 -21.86
C GLU A 199 -34.36 -6.19 -21.05
N TRP A 200 -33.71 -7.29 -20.68
CA TRP A 200 -34.29 -8.32 -19.79
C TRP A 200 -34.48 -7.81 -18.37
N ILE A 201 -33.45 -7.17 -17.82
CA ILE A 201 -33.44 -6.61 -16.47
C ILE A 201 -34.44 -5.45 -16.34
N ASP A 202 -34.55 -4.62 -17.38
CA ASP A 202 -35.47 -3.49 -17.43
C ASP A 202 -36.97 -3.91 -17.46
N VAL A 203 -37.31 -5.21 -17.62
CA VAL A 203 -38.70 -5.72 -17.56
C VAL A 203 -39.26 -5.65 -16.13
N PRO A 204 -40.43 -5.00 -15.88
CA PRO A 204 -40.98 -4.84 -14.52
C PRO A 204 -41.33 -6.11 -13.74
N ALA A 205 -41.52 -7.26 -14.40
CA ALA A 205 -41.66 -8.56 -13.72
C ALA A 205 -40.31 -9.14 -13.27
N VAL A 206 -39.29 -9.03 -14.14
CA VAL A 206 -37.92 -9.49 -13.86
C VAL A 206 -37.28 -8.67 -12.75
N SER A 207 -37.37 -7.33 -12.82
CA SER A 207 -36.83 -6.46 -11.77
C SER A 207 -37.52 -6.65 -10.42
N ARG A 208 -38.86 -6.81 -10.36
CA ARG A 208 -39.58 -7.18 -9.12
C ARG A 208 -39.06 -8.49 -8.52
N THR A 209 -38.92 -9.53 -9.34
CA THR A 209 -38.41 -10.84 -8.88
C THR A 209 -36.97 -10.74 -8.39
N ILE A 210 -36.11 -9.96 -9.06
CA ILE A 210 -34.72 -9.71 -8.64
C ILE A 210 -34.68 -8.94 -7.31
N MET A 211 -35.52 -7.92 -7.14
CA MET A 211 -35.62 -7.15 -5.90
C MET A 211 -36.02 -8.04 -4.72
N ARG A 212 -37.09 -8.84 -4.88
CA ARG A 212 -37.54 -9.83 -3.89
C ARG A 212 -36.42 -10.84 -3.59
N ALA A 213 -35.79 -11.39 -4.63
CA ALA A 213 -34.73 -12.37 -4.46
C ALA A 213 -33.50 -11.83 -3.71
N PHE A 214 -33.12 -10.56 -3.90
CA PHE A 214 -32.04 -9.93 -3.15
C PHE A 214 -32.47 -9.56 -1.71
N LYS A 215 -33.73 -9.16 -1.51
CA LYS A 215 -34.32 -8.91 -0.18
C LYS A 215 -34.34 -10.17 0.69
N ASP A 216 -34.72 -11.31 0.11
CA ASP A 216 -34.62 -12.61 0.78
C ASP A 216 -33.17 -12.88 1.21
N PHE A 217 -32.21 -12.72 0.31
CA PHE A 217 -30.78 -12.99 0.56
C PHE A 217 -30.24 -12.18 1.74
N LEU A 218 -30.52 -10.88 1.82
CA LEU A 218 -30.11 -10.02 2.94
C LEU A 218 -30.70 -10.46 4.29
N MET A 219 -31.86 -11.12 4.30
CA MET A 219 -32.59 -11.54 5.51
C MET A 219 -32.33 -13.01 5.89
N THR A 220 -32.07 -13.90 4.93
CA THR A 220 -31.95 -15.35 5.15
C THR A 220 -30.51 -15.88 5.09
N TYR A 221 -29.54 -15.11 4.62
CA TYR A 221 -28.15 -15.58 4.55
C TYR A 221 -27.51 -15.66 5.94
N VAL A 222 -26.96 -16.83 6.26
CA VAL A 222 -26.35 -17.20 7.53
C VAL A 222 -24.97 -17.81 7.24
N ASP A 223 -23.98 -17.43 8.04
CA ASP A 223 -22.59 -17.91 7.93
C ASP A 223 -22.44 -19.38 8.38
N GLU A 224 -21.27 -19.99 8.15
CA GLU A 224 -20.93 -21.33 8.66
C GLU A 224 -21.09 -21.42 10.20
N ASN A 225 -20.87 -20.30 10.89
CA ASN A 225 -21.01 -20.15 12.34
C ASN A 225 -22.46 -19.90 12.83
N GLY A 226 -23.48 -19.97 11.95
CA GLY A 226 -24.88 -19.84 12.34
C GLY A 226 -25.36 -18.41 12.64
N THR A 227 -24.55 -17.39 12.34
CA THR A 227 -24.86 -15.97 12.56
C THR A 227 -25.29 -15.27 11.26
N SER A 228 -26.29 -14.38 11.36
CA SER A 228 -26.79 -13.61 10.22
C SER A 228 -25.88 -12.41 9.90
N VAL A 229 -24.93 -12.61 8.98
CA VAL A 229 -23.89 -11.63 8.61
C VAL A 229 -24.50 -10.28 8.21
N TYR A 230 -25.45 -10.27 7.29
CA TYR A 230 -26.04 -9.02 6.77
C TYR A 230 -26.92 -8.31 7.81
N GLY A 231 -27.66 -9.06 8.63
CA GLY A 231 -28.43 -8.49 9.74
C GLY A 231 -27.55 -7.82 10.81
N GLN A 232 -26.29 -8.23 10.97
CA GLN A 232 -25.31 -7.50 11.79
C GLN A 232 -24.72 -6.30 11.02
N ARG A 233 -24.29 -6.47 9.76
CA ARG A 233 -23.75 -5.37 8.93
C ARG A 233 -24.72 -4.20 8.81
N ILE A 234 -26.02 -4.46 8.63
CA ILE A 234 -27.08 -3.44 8.54
C ILE A 234 -27.25 -2.69 9.88
N LYS A 235 -27.11 -3.37 11.03
CA LYS A 235 -27.16 -2.72 12.34
C LYS A 235 -25.96 -1.80 12.57
N THR A 236 -24.75 -2.27 12.28
CA THR A 236 -23.53 -1.45 12.37
C THR A 236 -23.56 -0.27 11.38
N LEU A 237 -24.13 -0.46 10.17
CA LEU A 237 -24.37 0.63 9.21
C LEU A 237 -25.26 1.73 9.81
N GLY A 238 -26.36 1.35 10.48
CA GLY A 238 -27.24 2.28 11.19
C GLY A 238 -26.58 2.95 12.41
N GLU A 239 -25.77 2.22 13.18
CA GLU A 239 -25.01 2.78 14.31
C GLU A 239 -23.94 3.80 13.89
N VAL A 240 -23.28 3.56 12.74
CA VAL A 240 -22.22 4.44 12.20
C VAL A 240 -22.80 5.53 11.27
N ASN A 241 -24.06 5.43 10.86
CA ASN A 241 -24.72 6.29 9.86
C ASN A 241 -23.97 6.31 8.52
N SER A 242 -23.59 5.13 8.01
CA SER A 242 -22.91 5.01 6.71
C SER A 242 -23.89 4.82 5.55
N GLU A 243 -23.64 5.47 4.41
CA GLU A 243 -24.47 5.37 3.18
C GLU A 243 -24.13 4.16 2.29
N SER A 244 -23.30 3.22 2.77
CA SER A 244 -22.75 2.13 1.94
C SER A 244 -22.83 0.76 2.62
N LEU A 245 -23.40 -0.24 1.92
CA LEU A 245 -23.56 -1.62 2.39
C LEU A 245 -22.61 -2.57 1.65
N GLU A 246 -21.74 -3.27 2.39
CA GLU A 246 -20.76 -4.20 1.83
C GLU A 246 -21.33 -5.62 1.62
N VAL A 247 -21.33 -6.10 0.38
CA VAL A 247 -21.86 -7.41 -0.03
C VAL A 247 -20.78 -8.23 -0.73
N SER A 248 -20.45 -9.40 -0.16
CA SER A 248 -19.57 -10.38 -0.82
C SER A 248 -20.23 -10.98 -2.07
N PHE A 249 -19.47 -11.01 -3.16
CA PHE A 249 -19.86 -11.70 -4.38
C PHE A 249 -19.95 -13.23 -4.17
N LEU A 250 -19.13 -13.80 -3.28
CA LEU A 250 -19.11 -15.24 -2.99
C LEU A 250 -20.42 -15.67 -2.30
N HIS A 251 -20.82 -14.95 -1.26
CA HIS A 251 -22.09 -15.19 -0.56
C HIS A 251 -23.29 -15.11 -1.52
N LEU A 252 -23.22 -14.21 -2.51
CA LEU A 252 -24.26 -14.06 -3.55
C LEU A 252 -24.21 -15.18 -4.59
N SER A 253 -23.03 -15.70 -4.97
CA SER A 253 -22.93 -16.84 -5.90
C SER A 253 -23.47 -18.13 -5.27
N ASP A 254 -23.14 -18.38 -4.00
CA ASP A 254 -23.48 -19.61 -3.30
C ASP A 254 -24.99 -19.71 -3.03
N SER A 255 -25.63 -18.56 -2.78
CA SER A 255 -27.06 -18.48 -2.53
C SER A 255 -27.90 -18.32 -3.80
N LYS A 256 -27.49 -17.43 -4.73
CA LYS A 256 -28.28 -17.03 -5.92
C LYS A 256 -27.38 -16.71 -7.13
N ALA A 257 -26.68 -17.73 -7.63
CA ALA A 257 -25.80 -17.67 -8.80
C ALA A 257 -26.34 -16.90 -10.03
N ILE A 258 -27.66 -16.92 -10.29
CA ILE A 258 -28.30 -16.15 -11.36
C ILE A 258 -28.07 -14.63 -11.18
N LEU A 259 -28.21 -14.13 -9.95
CA LEU A 259 -27.97 -12.72 -9.64
C LEU A 259 -26.48 -12.36 -9.79
N ALA A 260 -25.58 -13.24 -9.35
CA ALA A 260 -24.14 -13.06 -9.53
C ALA A 260 -23.74 -13.01 -11.02
N TYR A 261 -24.37 -13.84 -11.87
CA TYR A 261 -24.15 -13.83 -13.33
C TYR A 261 -24.66 -12.55 -14.00
N PHE A 262 -25.86 -12.07 -13.65
CA PHE A 262 -26.37 -10.79 -14.16
C PHE A 262 -25.53 -9.61 -13.68
N LEU A 263 -25.09 -9.61 -12.41
CA LEU A 263 -24.25 -8.56 -11.83
C LEU A 263 -22.88 -8.43 -12.52
N ALA A 264 -22.25 -9.55 -12.89
CA ALA A 264 -20.97 -9.53 -13.60
C ALA A 264 -21.10 -8.96 -15.03
N ASN A 265 -22.20 -9.27 -15.73
CA ASN A 265 -22.41 -8.91 -17.13
C ASN A 265 -23.09 -7.56 -17.34
N CYS A 266 -23.97 -7.13 -16.44
CA CYS A 266 -24.71 -5.87 -16.52
C CYS A 266 -24.85 -5.20 -15.12
N PRO A 267 -23.74 -4.74 -14.51
CA PRO A 267 -23.74 -4.19 -13.16
C PRO A 267 -24.59 -2.93 -12.99
N THR A 268 -24.67 -2.05 -14.00
CA THR A 268 -25.28 -0.71 -13.85
C THR A 268 -26.76 -0.76 -13.40
N PRO A 269 -27.69 -1.48 -14.07
CA PRO A 269 -29.06 -1.60 -13.57
C PRO A 269 -29.17 -2.50 -12.32
N MET A 270 -28.35 -3.56 -12.22
CA MET A 270 -28.34 -4.45 -11.05
C MET A 270 -28.03 -3.70 -9.75
N LEU A 271 -27.03 -2.81 -9.77
CA LEU A 271 -26.68 -1.97 -8.63
C LEU A 271 -27.81 -1.00 -8.26
N ALA A 272 -28.44 -0.35 -9.25
CA ALA A 272 -29.59 0.52 -8.98
C ALA A 272 -30.76 -0.22 -8.30
N HIS A 273 -31.02 -1.47 -8.67
CA HIS A 273 -32.01 -2.31 -7.99
C HIS A 273 -31.55 -2.73 -6.58
N PHE A 274 -30.29 -3.14 -6.42
CA PHE A 274 -29.75 -3.51 -5.10
C PHE A 274 -29.74 -2.34 -4.11
N ASP A 275 -29.45 -1.12 -4.57
CA ASP A 275 -29.50 0.12 -3.79
C ASP A 275 -30.92 0.36 -3.23
N THR A 276 -31.95 0.25 -4.07
CA THR A 276 -33.35 0.38 -3.61
C THR A 276 -33.74 -0.67 -2.56
N VAL A 277 -33.31 -1.92 -2.74
CA VAL A 277 -33.61 -3.02 -1.81
C VAL A 277 -32.82 -2.91 -0.51
N ALA A 278 -31.59 -2.41 -0.56
CA ALA A 278 -30.78 -2.14 0.63
C ALA A 278 -31.44 -1.05 1.50
N LEU A 279 -31.95 0.02 0.89
CA LEU A 279 -32.71 1.07 1.58
C LEU A 279 -34.00 0.50 2.21
N ASP A 280 -34.77 -0.30 1.46
CA ASP A 280 -35.94 -1.03 1.94
C ASP A 280 -35.64 -1.93 3.16
N ALA A 281 -34.50 -2.63 3.13
CA ALA A 281 -34.06 -3.51 4.21
C ALA A 281 -33.57 -2.72 5.44
N ILE A 282 -32.93 -1.56 5.25
CA ILE A 282 -32.49 -0.67 6.33
C ILE A 282 -33.69 -0.02 7.02
N LEU A 283 -34.68 0.49 6.26
CA LEU A 283 -35.88 1.13 6.81
C LEU A 283 -36.73 0.17 7.68
N LEU A 284 -36.70 -1.14 7.39
CA LEU A 284 -37.34 -2.16 8.21
C LEU A 284 -36.73 -2.27 9.63
N TYR A 285 -35.42 -2.02 9.78
CA TYR A 285 -34.76 -1.95 11.09
C TYR A 285 -34.78 -0.55 11.71
N TYR A 286 -34.67 0.50 10.88
CA TYR A 286 -34.53 1.89 11.30
C TYR A 286 -35.42 2.82 10.44
N PRO A 287 -36.72 2.97 10.77
CA PRO A 287 -37.65 3.78 9.96
C PRO A 287 -37.38 5.29 10.00
N GLU A 288 -36.46 5.78 10.83
CA GLU A 288 -36.04 7.18 10.85
C GLU A 288 -34.81 7.48 9.94
N TYR A 289 -34.19 6.45 9.34
CA TYR A 289 -32.96 6.59 8.54
C TYR A 289 -33.12 7.48 7.29
N ASP A 290 -34.33 7.52 6.71
CA ASP A 290 -34.73 8.39 5.59
C ASP A 290 -34.39 9.88 5.81
N ARG A 291 -34.35 10.34 7.07
CA ARG A 291 -33.96 11.72 7.42
C ARG A 291 -32.45 12.00 7.31
N ILE A 292 -31.63 10.97 7.14
CA ILE A 292 -30.16 11.05 7.19
C ILE A 292 -29.59 10.90 5.78
N HIS A 293 -29.92 9.80 5.10
CA HIS A 293 -29.57 9.56 3.69
C HIS A 293 -30.79 8.98 2.96
N THR A 294 -31.16 9.61 1.84
CA THR A 294 -32.30 9.19 0.98
C THR A 294 -31.94 8.09 -0.01
N GLU A 295 -30.65 7.71 -0.07
CA GLU A 295 -30.09 6.70 -0.98
C GLU A 295 -28.99 5.93 -0.24
N VAL A 296 -28.84 4.64 -0.54
CA VAL A 296 -27.80 3.76 0.02
C VAL A 296 -27.16 2.97 -1.12
N HIS A 297 -25.84 2.87 -1.16
CA HIS A 297 -25.10 2.23 -2.25
C HIS A 297 -24.52 0.87 -1.87
N VAL A 298 -24.77 -0.15 -2.70
CA VAL A 298 -24.31 -1.53 -2.49
C VAL A 298 -22.90 -1.74 -3.07
N ARG A 299 -21.94 -1.88 -2.16
CA ARG A 299 -20.50 -2.02 -2.44
C ARG A 299 -20.13 -3.51 -2.51
N ILE A 300 -19.75 -3.99 -3.69
CA ILE A 300 -19.44 -5.42 -3.90
C ILE A 300 -17.99 -5.71 -3.48
N THR A 301 -17.80 -6.73 -2.63
CA THR A 301 -16.48 -7.27 -2.25
C THR A 301 -16.21 -8.61 -2.93
N GLU A 302 -14.93 -9.01 -2.99
CA GLU A 302 -14.50 -10.39 -3.29
C GLU A 302 -14.97 -10.97 -4.65
N LEU A 303 -14.90 -10.18 -5.73
CA LEU A 303 -14.95 -10.76 -7.08
C LEU A 303 -13.82 -11.80 -7.26
N PRO A 304 -14.09 -13.01 -7.78
CA PRO A 304 -13.06 -14.03 -7.97
C PRO A 304 -12.12 -13.70 -9.15
N THR A 305 -12.63 -13.09 -10.22
CA THR A 305 -11.80 -12.64 -11.35
C THR A 305 -10.94 -11.44 -10.95
N SER A 306 -9.74 -11.32 -11.51
CA SER A 306 -8.85 -10.17 -11.37
C SER A 306 -8.08 -9.96 -12.66
N TYR A 307 -8.00 -8.71 -13.13
CA TYR A 307 -7.34 -8.33 -14.37
C TYR A 307 -6.25 -7.29 -14.14
N THR A 308 -5.16 -7.35 -14.91
CA THR A 308 -4.20 -6.24 -14.99
C THR A 308 -4.74 -5.09 -15.86
N LEU A 309 -4.26 -3.86 -15.66
CA LEU A 309 -4.66 -2.70 -16.49
C LEU A 309 -4.36 -2.90 -18.00
N ARG A 310 -3.44 -3.83 -18.33
CA ARG A 310 -3.02 -4.20 -19.68
C ARG A 310 -3.84 -5.31 -20.32
N GLU A 311 -4.61 -6.09 -19.55
CA GLU A 311 -5.62 -7.02 -20.08
C GLU A 311 -6.93 -6.33 -20.48
N LEU A 312 -7.19 -5.11 -20.02
CA LEU A 312 -8.42 -4.38 -20.37
C LEU A 312 -8.55 -4.16 -21.89
N ARG A 313 -9.61 -4.73 -22.48
CA ARG A 313 -9.97 -4.72 -23.92
C ARG A 313 -11.46 -4.38 -24.08
N GLN A 314 -11.92 -4.32 -25.33
CA GLN A 314 -13.33 -4.10 -25.68
C GLN A 314 -14.30 -5.12 -25.05
N GLU A 315 -13.85 -6.36 -24.81
CA GLU A 315 -14.64 -7.43 -24.20
C GLU A 315 -15.01 -7.17 -22.73
N HIS A 316 -14.39 -6.17 -22.09
CA HIS A 316 -14.70 -5.78 -20.71
C HIS A 316 -15.59 -4.53 -20.63
N LEU A 317 -16.02 -3.96 -21.76
CA LEU A 317 -16.90 -2.79 -21.78
C LEU A 317 -18.25 -3.08 -21.09
N ASP A 318 -18.68 -2.12 -20.26
CA ASP A 318 -19.89 -2.15 -19.41
C ASP A 318 -20.01 -3.35 -18.46
N ARG A 319 -18.97 -4.18 -18.33
CA ARG A 319 -18.89 -5.30 -17.37
C ARG A 319 -18.24 -4.85 -16.05
N LEU A 320 -18.49 -5.64 -15.00
CA LEU A 320 -17.85 -5.45 -13.70
C LEU A 320 -16.45 -6.10 -13.69
N VAL A 321 -15.41 -5.31 -13.42
CA VAL A 321 -14.01 -5.77 -13.37
C VAL A 321 -13.35 -5.43 -12.04
N ARG A 322 -12.51 -6.35 -11.55
CA ARG A 322 -11.57 -6.10 -10.45
C ARG A 322 -10.17 -5.87 -11.02
N VAL A 323 -9.58 -4.72 -10.71
CA VAL A 323 -8.28 -4.26 -11.26
C VAL A 323 -7.40 -3.77 -10.12
N THR A 324 -6.14 -4.23 -10.10
CA THR A 324 -5.18 -3.94 -9.02
C THR A 324 -4.10 -2.94 -9.48
N GLY A 325 -3.68 -2.01 -8.63
CA GLY A 325 -2.60 -1.07 -8.98
C GLY A 325 -2.26 -0.02 -7.93
N VAL A 326 -1.27 0.82 -8.25
CA VAL A 326 -0.82 1.95 -7.42
C VAL A 326 -1.56 3.22 -7.87
N VAL A 327 -2.13 4.00 -6.95
CA VAL A 327 -2.65 5.34 -7.30
C VAL A 327 -1.50 6.33 -7.44
N THR A 328 -1.36 6.94 -8.61
CA THR A 328 -0.29 7.90 -8.91
C THR A 328 -0.67 9.34 -8.63
N ARG A 329 -1.93 9.71 -8.88
CA ARG A 329 -2.48 11.07 -8.68
C ARG A 329 -3.96 10.97 -8.34
N ARG A 330 -4.46 11.98 -7.64
CA ARG A 330 -5.89 12.21 -7.40
C ARG A 330 -6.18 13.71 -7.51
N THR A 331 -7.35 14.06 -8.01
CA THR A 331 -7.82 15.45 -7.99
C THR A 331 -8.26 15.86 -6.59
N GLY A 332 -8.51 17.16 -6.39
CA GLY A 332 -9.41 17.59 -5.32
C GLY A 332 -10.82 17.01 -5.49
N VAL A 333 -11.65 17.18 -4.47
CA VAL A 333 -13.08 16.85 -4.53
C VAL A 333 -13.82 17.99 -5.23
N PHE A 334 -14.57 17.67 -6.27
CA PHE A 334 -15.39 18.63 -7.00
C PHE A 334 -16.89 18.24 -6.90
N PRO A 335 -17.81 19.21 -6.74
CA PRO A 335 -19.24 18.94 -6.85
C PRO A 335 -19.63 18.76 -8.32
N GLN A 336 -20.18 17.60 -8.66
CA GLN A 336 -20.84 17.34 -9.94
C GLN A 336 -22.36 17.50 -9.79
N LEU A 337 -23.05 17.98 -10.81
CA LEU A 337 -24.51 18.02 -10.83
C LEU A 337 -25.09 16.59 -10.96
N LYS A 338 -26.13 16.26 -10.19
CA LYS A 338 -26.93 15.03 -10.33
C LYS A 338 -28.33 15.33 -10.86
N TYR A 339 -29.06 16.20 -10.17
CA TYR A 339 -30.36 16.70 -10.60
C TYR A 339 -30.27 18.21 -10.82
N VAL A 340 -30.36 18.62 -12.09
CA VAL A 340 -30.31 20.03 -12.49
C VAL A 340 -31.73 20.57 -12.57
N LYS A 341 -31.99 21.65 -11.83
CA LYS A 341 -33.17 22.49 -12.02
C LYS A 341 -32.75 23.77 -12.73
N PHE A 342 -33.63 24.28 -13.60
CA PHE A 342 -33.34 25.45 -14.42
C PHE A 342 -34.44 26.51 -14.28
N ASP A 343 -34.08 27.76 -14.04
CA ASP A 343 -35.05 28.86 -13.97
C ASP A 343 -35.31 29.45 -15.36
N CYS A 344 -36.58 29.64 -15.70
CA CYS A 344 -36.95 30.35 -16.92
C CYS A 344 -37.08 31.86 -16.66
N GLY A 345 -36.05 32.63 -17.02
CA GLY A 345 -35.99 34.10 -16.87
C GLY A 345 -37.08 34.92 -17.59
N LYS A 346 -38.09 34.31 -18.23
CA LYS A 346 -39.28 34.96 -18.77
C LYS A 346 -40.57 34.69 -17.98
N CYS A 347 -40.61 33.68 -17.12
CA CYS A 347 -41.79 33.37 -16.31
C CYS A 347 -41.50 33.06 -14.83
N GLY A 348 -40.23 32.97 -14.41
CA GLY A 348 -39.82 32.71 -13.04
C GLY A 348 -39.99 31.25 -12.57
N GLU A 349 -40.53 30.39 -13.43
CA GLU A 349 -40.83 28.98 -13.12
C GLU A 349 -39.55 28.12 -13.11
N THR A 350 -39.44 27.23 -12.12
CA THR A 350 -38.40 26.19 -12.04
C THR A 350 -38.74 25.02 -12.97
N LEU A 351 -37.99 24.88 -14.07
CA LEU A 351 -38.11 23.77 -14.99
C LEU A 351 -37.43 22.51 -14.43
N GLY A 352 -38.26 21.63 -13.88
CA GLY A 352 -38.01 20.20 -13.65
C GLY A 352 -36.85 19.85 -12.69
N PRO A 353 -36.69 18.56 -12.38
CA PRO A 353 -35.43 17.96 -12.01
C PRO A 353 -34.91 17.12 -13.19
N PHE A 354 -33.93 17.63 -13.93
CA PHE A 354 -33.30 16.88 -15.03
C PHE A 354 -32.09 16.10 -14.52
N PHE A 355 -32.06 14.78 -14.75
CA PHE A 355 -30.89 13.96 -14.42
C PHE A 355 -29.73 14.27 -15.36
N GLN A 356 -28.55 14.53 -14.80
CA GLN A 356 -27.34 14.91 -15.54
C GLN A 356 -26.34 13.75 -15.59
N ASP A 357 -26.28 13.07 -16.72
CA ASP A 357 -25.30 12.02 -16.99
C ASP A 357 -23.87 12.58 -17.10
N ALA A 358 -22.87 11.75 -16.81
CA ALA A 358 -21.46 12.17 -16.88
C ALA A 358 -20.97 12.42 -18.32
N ASN A 359 -21.67 11.88 -19.33
CA ASN A 359 -21.21 11.83 -20.72
C ASN A 359 -21.88 12.87 -21.63
N GLN A 360 -23.00 13.51 -21.23
CA GLN A 360 -23.75 14.43 -22.09
C GLN A 360 -24.44 15.54 -21.29
N GLU A 361 -24.10 16.80 -21.56
CA GLU A 361 -24.79 17.98 -21.02
C GLU A 361 -26.30 17.98 -21.35
N VAL A 362 -27.16 18.15 -20.34
CA VAL A 362 -28.60 18.33 -20.58
C VAL A 362 -28.87 19.75 -21.11
N ARG A 363 -29.44 19.82 -22.32
CA ARG A 363 -29.75 21.08 -23.01
C ARG A 363 -31.26 21.23 -23.25
N ILE A 364 -31.94 21.94 -22.34
CA ILE A 364 -33.38 22.24 -22.46
C ILE A 364 -33.64 23.10 -23.70
N SER A 365 -34.56 22.66 -24.56
CA SER A 365 -34.86 23.34 -25.83
C SER A 365 -36.06 24.30 -25.79
N PHE A 366 -36.93 24.22 -24.78
CA PHE A 366 -38.09 25.11 -24.57
C PHE A 366 -38.60 25.04 -23.12
N CYS A 367 -39.23 26.11 -22.65
CA CYS A 367 -39.96 26.13 -21.38
C CYS A 367 -41.36 25.53 -21.54
N SER A 368 -41.77 24.60 -20.67
CA SER A 368 -43.10 23.99 -20.69
C SER A 368 -44.26 24.98 -20.45
N ASN A 369 -44.01 26.05 -19.68
CA ASN A 369 -45.03 27.03 -19.29
C ASN A 369 -45.20 28.14 -20.36
N CYS A 370 -44.10 28.81 -20.76
CA CYS A 370 -44.15 29.95 -21.67
C CYS A 370 -43.73 29.65 -23.12
N ALA A 371 -43.51 28.37 -23.49
CA ALA A 371 -43.00 27.89 -24.78
C ALA A 371 -41.67 28.54 -25.27
N SER A 372 -41.05 29.39 -24.45
CA SER A 372 -39.96 30.23 -24.92
C SER A 372 -38.65 29.45 -25.05
N LYS A 373 -37.93 29.73 -26.13
CA LYS A 373 -36.52 29.36 -26.31
C LYS A 373 -35.66 30.52 -25.82
N GLY A 374 -34.68 30.22 -24.97
CA GLY A 374 -33.78 31.19 -24.38
C GLY A 374 -32.73 30.50 -23.50
N PRO A 375 -31.70 31.22 -23.04
CA PRO A 375 -30.77 30.68 -22.05
C PRO A 375 -31.52 30.47 -20.73
N PHE A 376 -31.46 29.25 -20.21
CA PHE A 376 -31.97 28.90 -18.89
C PHE A 376 -30.84 28.95 -17.89
N THR A 377 -31.04 29.60 -16.74
CA THR A 377 -30.04 29.67 -15.66
C THR A 377 -30.22 28.47 -14.72
N VAL A 378 -29.11 27.91 -14.24
CA VAL A 378 -29.16 26.79 -13.27
C VAL A 378 -29.53 27.33 -11.89
N ASN A 379 -30.49 26.69 -11.22
CA ASN A 379 -30.96 27.09 -9.89
C ASN A 379 -30.13 26.39 -8.79
N SER A 380 -29.06 27.05 -8.36
CA SER A 380 -28.09 26.50 -7.39
C SER A 380 -28.67 26.10 -6.03
N GLU A 381 -29.85 26.63 -5.65
CA GLU A 381 -30.50 26.30 -4.37
C GLU A 381 -31.29 24.98 -4.44
N GLN A 382 -31.84 24.65 -5.61
CA GLN A 382 -32.68 23.46 -5.81
C GLN A 382 -31.99 22.34 -6.61
N THR A 383 -30.80 22.59 -7.17
CA THR A 383 -29.98 21.55 -7.81
C THR A 383 -29.37 20.61 -6.78
N VAL A 384 -29.50 19.30 -6.99
CA VAL A 384 -28.81 18.30 -6.17
C VAL A 384 -27.42 18.04 -6.78
N TYR A 385 -26.39 18.32 -5.99
CA TYR A 385 -25.01 17.98 -6.31
C TYR A 385 -24.63 16.62 -5.72
N ARG A 386 -23.71 15.92 -6.38
CA ARG A 386 -22.99 14.75 -5.85
C ARG A 386 -21.49 15.03 -5.82
N ASN A 387 -20.78 14.46 -4.86
CA ASN A 387 -19.32 14.57 -4.82
C ASN A 387 -18.71 13.73 -5.95
N TYR A 388 -17.68 14.27 -6.60
CA TYR A 388 -16.92 13.64 -7.68
C TYR A 388 -15.41 13.82 -7.44
N GLN A 389 -14.65 12.75 -7.61
CA GLN A 389 -13.18 12.79 -7.60
C GLN A 389 -12.63 11.89 -8.71
N LYS A 390 -11.51 12.28 -9.30
CA LYS A 390 -10.83 11.52 -10.36
C LYS A 390 -9.43 11.13 -9.88
N MET A 391 -9.00 9.90 -10.15
CA MET A 391 -7.65 9.42 -9.83
C MET A 391 -7.04 8.63 -10.99
N THR A 392 -5.72 8.52 -11.02
CA THR A 392 -4.98 7.75 -12.03
C THR A 392 -4.33 6.52 -11.42
N LEU A 393 -4.86 5.35 -11.75
CA LEU A 393 -4.34 4.05 -11.34
C LEU A 393 -3.24 3.61 -12.33
N GLN A 394 -2.11 3.11 -11.83
CA GLN A 394 -1.00 2.58 -12.61
C GLN A 394 -0.73 1.12 -12.24
N GLU A 395 -0.22 0.33 -13.18
CA GLU A 395 0.28 -1.03 -12.90
C GLU A 395 1.36 -1.00 -11.79
N SER A 396 1.24 -1.87 -10.79
CA SER A 396 2.27 -2.03 -9.76
C SER A 396 3.61 -2.42 -10.39
N PRO A 397 4.75 -1.79 -10.03
CA PRO A 397 6.01 -1.97 -10.75
C PRO A 397 6.52 -3.42 -10.73
N GLY A 398 6.17 -4.22 -9.72
CA GLY A 398 6.51 -5.65 -9.65
C GLY A 398 5.68 -6.57 -10.55
N SER A 399 4.56 -6.11 -11.11
CA SER A 399 3.72 -6.89 -12.05
C SER A 399 3.98 -6.55 -13.52
N VAL A 400 4.88 -5.61 -13.81
CA VAL A 400 5.18 -5.17 -15.18
C VAL A 400 6.17 -6.15 -15.82
N PRO A 401 5.89 -6.71 -17.01
CA PRO A 401 6.86 -7.55 -17.71
C PRO A 401 8.11 -6.74 -18.08
N ALA A 402 9.29 -7.32 -17.86
CA ALA A 402 10.57 -6.65 -18.00
C ALA A 402 10.73 -5.94 -19.36
N GLY A 403 11.33 -4.74 -19.34
CA GLY A 403 11.57 -3.92 -20.54
C GLY A 403 10.35 -3.19 -21.11
N ARG A 404 9.14 -3.31 -20.52
CA ARG A 404 7.95 -2.58 -20.99
C ARG A 404 7.53 -1.45 -20.04
N LEU A 405 7.04 -0.35 -20.62
CA LEU A 405 6.51 0.78 -19.85
C LEU A 405 5.21 0.40 -19.09
N PRO A 406 5.05 0.83 -17.83
CA PRO A 406 3.82 0.64 -17.05
C PRO A 406 2.66 1.48 -17.61
N ARG A 407 1.50 0.85 -17.80
CA ARG A 407 0.27 1.52 -18.25
C ARG A 407 -0.49 2.12 -17.06
N HIS A 408 -1.27 3.16 -17.35
CA HIS A 408 -2.18 3.78 -16.41
C HIS A 408 -3.59 3.89 -17.00
N ARG A 409 -4.60 4.01 -16.14
CA ARG A 409 -6.01 4.25 -16.49
C ARG A 409 -6.60 5.27 -15.53
N GLU A 410 -7.65 5.94 -15.97
CA GLU A 410 -8.39 6.90 -15.16
C GLU A 410 -9.53 6.19 -14.43
N VAL A 411 -9.71 6.52 -13.15
CA VAL A 411 -10.77 5.98 -12.28
C VAL A 411 -11.59 7.15 -11.74
N ILE A 412 -12.92 7.06 -11.86
CA ILE A 412 -13.88 7.98 -11.25
C ILE A 412 -14.36 7.42 -9.92
N LEU A 413 -14.35 8.26 -8.89
CA LEU A 413 -14.91 8.02 -7.57
C LEU A 413 -16.12 8.95 -7.37
N LEU A 414 -17.19 8.39 -6.82
CA LEU A 414 -18.43 9.08 -6.49
C LEU A 414 -18.78 8.81 -5.02
N TRP A 415 -19.56 9.70 -4.39
CA TRP A 415 -20.18 9.48 -3.08
C TRP A 415 -19.14 9.13 -1.98
N ASP A 416 -19.49 8.23 -1.05
CA ASP A 416 -18.68 7.68 0.03
C ASP A 416 -17.25 7.24 -0.32
N LEU A 417 -16.93 6.92 -1.59
CA LEU A 417 -15.62 6.45 -2.03
C LEU A 417 -14.53 7.54 -2.05
N ILE A 418 -14.93 8.80 -1.89
CA ILE A 418 -14.06 9.97 -2.08
C ILE A 418 -13.13 10.21 -0.89
N ASP A 419 -11.91 10.69 -1.17
CA ASP A 419 -10.76 10.78 -0.24
C ASP A 419 -10.30 9.44 0.37
N ARG A 420 -10.96 8.31 0.04
CA ARG A 420 -10.57 6.96 0.51
C ARG A 420 -9.25 6.44 -0.06
N VAL A 421 -8.59 7.12 -1.00
CA VAL A 421 -7.26 6.71 -1.51
C VAL A 421 -6.33 7.89 -1.68
N LYS A 422 -5.07 7.73 -1.27
CA LYS A 422 -3.97 8.70 -1.43
C LYS A 422 -2.99 8.24 -2.52
N PRO A 423 -2.25 9.16 -3.15
CA PRO A 423 -1.16 8.79 -4.04
C PRO A 423 -0.10 7.95 -3.30
N GLY A 424 0.40 6.91 -3.95
CA GLY A 424 1.35 5.93 -3.42
C GLY A 424 0.72 4.65 -2.85
N GLU A 425 -0.57 4.67 -2.47
CA GLU A 425 -1.24 3.49 -1.89
C GLU A 425 -1.55 2.44 -2.99
N GLU A 426 -1.31 1.15 -2.69
CA GLU A 426 -1.80 0.03 -3.52
C GLU A 426 -3.27 -0.28 -3.23
N VAL A 427 -4.09 -0.28 -4.28
CA VAL A 427 -5.53 -0.52 -4.21
C VAL A 427 -6.02 -1.51 -5.25
N ASP A 428 -7.03 -2.26 -4.84
CA ASP A 428 -7.83 -3.13 -5.68
C ASP A 428 -9.19 -2.46 -5.89
N VAL A 429 -9.44 -2.02 -7.12
CA VAL A 429 -10.67 -1.34 -7.53
C VAL A 429 -11.60 -2.34 -8.20
N ILE A 430 -12.82 -2.47 -7.69
CA ILE A 430 -13.94 -3.14 -8.34
C ILE A 430 -14.80 -2.05 -8.98
N GLY A 431 -14.98 -2.09 -10.30
CA GLY A 431 -15.69 -1.02 -11.03
C GLY A 431 -16.22 -1.44 -12.39
N VAL A 432 -17.05 -0.58 -12.97
CA VAL A 432 -17.61 -0.75 -14.33
C VAL A 432 -16.69 -0.08 -15.33
N TYR A 433 -16.20 -0.83 -16.32
CA TYR A 433 -15.28 -0.31 -17.33
C TYR A 433 -16.05 0.33 -18.49
N LYS A 434 -16.14 1.67 -18.48
CA LYS A 434 -16.91 2.46 -19.44
C LYS A 434 -16.02 3.11 -20.49
N ASN A 435 -16.61 3.44 -21.63
CA ASN A 435 -16.01 4.35 -22.61
C ASN A 435 -16.56 5.78 -22.43
N ASN A 436 -15.83 6.76 -22.95
CA ASN A 436 -16.29 8.13 -23.12
C ASN A 436 -15.77 8.67 -24.46
N PHE A 437 -16.51 9.56 -25.10
CA PHE A 437 -16.15 10.14 -26.40
C PHE A 437 -15.35 11.43 -26.20
N ASP A 438 -14.05 11.38 -26.48
CA ASP A 438 -13.16 12.54 -26.43
C ASP A 438 -12.84 13.04 -27.85
N VAL A 439 -13.35 14.23 -28.18
CA VAL A 439 -13.12 14.91 -29.46
C VAL A 439 -11.62 15.18 -29.69
N SER A 440 -10.85 15.41 -28.62
CA SER A 440 -9.43 15.76 -28.70
C SER A 440 -8.52 14.58 -29.06
N LEU A 441 -8.91 13.34 -28.71
CA LEU A 441 -8.21 12.13 -29.11
C LEU A 441 -8.49 11.79 -30.59
N ASN A 442 -9.73 11.97 -31.03
CA ASN A 442 -10.13 11.75 -32.43
C ASN A 442 -9.32 12.65 -33.40
N ILE A 443 -9.17 13.94 -33.06
CA ILE A 443 -8.38 14.90 -33.86
C ILE A 443 -6.90 14.51 -33.95
N LYS A 444 -6.30 14.00 -32.86
CA LYS A 444 -4.87 13.64 -32.84
C LYS A 444 -4.56 12.33 -33.57
N ASN A 445 -5.49 11.38 -33.52
CA ASN A 445 -5.24 10.01 -33.97
C ASN A 445 -5.75 9.75 -35.41
N GLY A 446 -6.53 10.65 -36.01
CA GLY A 446 -7.17 10.46 -37.32
C GLY A 446 -8.30 9.42 -37.34
N PHE A 447 -8.43 8.62 -36.29
CA PHE A 447 -9.43 7.57 -36.10
C PHE A 447 -10.27 7.85 -34.84
N PRO A 448 -11.55 7.40 -34.79
CA PRO A 448 -12.45 7.61 -33.66
C PRO A 448 -12.05 6.75 -32.43
N VAL A 449 -11.02 7.20 -31.71
CA VAL A 449 -10.55 6.57 -30.48
C VAL A 449 -11.34 7.12 -29.28
N PHE A 450 -12.12 6.24 -28.65
CA PHE A 450 -12.81 6.53 -27.40
C PHE A 450 -11.84 6.50 -26.21
N ALA A 451 -12.01 7.42 -25.27
CA ALA A 451 -11.38 7.34 -23.96
C ALA A 451 -12.01 6.20 -23.14
N THR A 452 -11.27 5.67 -22.17
CA THR A 452 -11.71 4.53 -21.34
C THR A 452 -11.54 4.87 -19.87
N ILE A 453 -12.58 4.74 -19.08
CA ILE A 453 -12.62 5.17 -17.68
C ILE A 453 -13.24 4.05 -16.83
N LEU A 454 -12.65 3.77 -15.68
CA LEU A 454 -13.21 2.85 -14.69
C LEU A 454 -14.08 3.63 -13.71
N GLU A 455 -15.37 3.35 -13.64
CA GLU A 455 -16.24 3.89 -12.59
C GLU A 455 -16.19 2.95 -11.39
N ALA A 456 -15.58 3.38 -10.29
CA ALA A 456 -15.40 2.53 -9.12
C ALA A 456 -16.75 2.28 -8.41
N ASN A 457 -17.10 1.01 -8.19
CA ASN A 457 -18.13 0.65 -7.22
C ASN A 457 -17.53 0.42 -5.84
N HIS A 458 -16.42 -0.32 -5.72
CA HIS A 458 -15.76 -0.56 -4.45
C HIS A 458 -14.24 -0.39 -4.58
N ILE A 459 -13.61 0.06 -3.51
CA ILE A 459 -12.15 0.18 -3.40
C ILE A 459 -11.72 -0.49 -2.11
N SER A 460 -10.80 -1.44 -2.22
CA SER A 460 -10.08 -1.99 -1.08
C SER A 460 -8.61 -1.56 -1.19
N ARG A 461 -8.01 -1.00 -0.12
CA ARG A 461 -6.55 -0.84 -0.08
C ARG A 461 -5.93 -2.13 0.44
N LYS A 462 -4.84 -2.58 -0.16
CA LYS A 462 -4.14 -3.78 0.36
C LYS A 462 -3.58 -3.54 1.75
N GLU A 463 -3.02 -2.35 2.00
CA GLU A 463 -2.57 -1.94 3.35
C GLU A 463 -3.71 -2.01 4.37
N ASP A 464 -4.90 -1.49 4.03
CA ASP A 464 -6.04 -1.53 4.93
C ASP A 464 -6.64 -2.94 5.08
N GLN A 465 -6.52 -3.87 4.11
CA GLN A 465 -6.92 -5.28 4.35
C GLN A 465 -6.15 -5.89 5.54
N PHE A 466 -4.85 -5.57 5.69
CA PHE A 466 -4.06 -6.04 6.84
C PHE A 466 -4.41 -5.35 8.16
N ALA A 467 -4.94 -4.11 8.12
CA ALA A 467 -5.36 -3.34 9.29
C ALA A 467 -6.86 -3.44 9.63
N SER A 468 -7.68 -3.91 8.69
CA SER A 468 -9.15 -3.92 8.76
C SER A 468 -9.79 -5.28 8.40
N GLY A 469 -8.99 -6.34 8.30
CA GLY A 469 -9.44 -7.71 8.62
C GLY A 469 -9.94 -7.72 10.05
N ARG A 470 -11.21 -7.34 10.21
CA ARG A 470 -11.82 -6.84 11.46
C ARG A 470 -11.48 -7.80 12.58
N LEU A 471 -10.71 -7.31 13.56
CA LEU A 471 -10.19 -8.12 14.66
C LEU A 471 -11.33 -8.94 15.25
N THR A 472 -11.36 -10.24 14.94
CA THR A 472 -12.49 -11.08 15.31
C THR A 472 -12.51 -11.22 16.82
N GLU A 473 -13.68 -11.50 17.41
CA GLU A 473 -13.73 -11.76 18.85
C GLU A 473 -12.86 -12.98 19.23
N GLU A 474 -12.65 -13.88 18.26
CA GLU A 474 -11.71 -15.00 18.33
C GLU A 474 -10.23 -14.57 18.29
N ASP A 475 -9.83 -13.69 17.36
CA ASP A 475 -8.49 -13.09 17.33
C ASP A 475 -8.18 -12.34 18.63
N GLU A 476 -9.11 -11.52 19.12
CA GLU A 476 -8.94 -10.78 20.37
C GLU A 476 -8.83 -11.73 21.57
N LYS A 477 -9.61 -12.81 21.59
CA LYS A 477 -9.54 -13.86 22.60
C LYS A 477 -8.22 -14.64 22.52
N ALA A 478 -7.68 -14.91 21.34
CA ALA A 478 -6.37 -15.54 21.14
C ALA A 478 -5.21 -14.61 21.59
N ILE A 479 -5.24 -13.33 21.22
CA ILE A 479 -4.30 -12.29 21.67
C ILE A 479 -4.31 -12.18 23.20
N ARG A 480 -5.50 -12.14 23.83
CA ARG A 480 -5.69 -12.12 25.29
C ARG A 480 -5.34 -13.44 26.00
N ALA A 481 -5.21 -14.55 25.27
CA ALA A 481 -4.71 -15.81 25.80
C ALA A 481 -3.17 -15.79 25.81
N LEU A 482 -2.56 -15.43 24.68
CA LEU A 482 -1.09 -15.35 24.52
C LEU A 482 -0.45 -14.30 25.42
N SER A 483 -1.11 -13.17 25.67
CA SER A 483 -0.60 -12.14 26.58
C SER A 483 -0.58 -12.56 28.06
N ARG A 484 -1.16 -13.73 28.41
CA ARG A 484 -1.07 -14.32 29.76
C ARG A 484 0.18 -15.19 29.94
N ASP A 485 0.88 -15.54 28.86
CA ASP A 485 2.18 -16.19 28.96
C ASP A 485 3.22 -15.17 29.51
N ASP A 486 3.75 -15.39 30.71
CA ASP A 486 4.84 -14.54 31.25
C ASP A 486 6.06 -14.46 30.30
N ARG A 487 6.24 -15.47 29.44
CA ARG A 487 7.33 -15.58 28.45
C ARG A 487 7.04 -14.89 27.11
N ILE A 488 5.89 -14.22 26.93
CA ILE A 488 5.50 -13.58 25.67
C ILE A 488 6.57 -12.62 25.10
N GLY A 489 7.34 -11.97 25.97
CA GLY A 489 8.52 -11.16 25.61
C GLY A 489 9.57 -11.92 24.80
N LYS A 490 10.14 -13.00 25.37
CA LYS A 490 11.14 -13.83 24.66
C LYS A 490 10.53 -14.46 23.38
N ARG A 491 9.23 -14.84 23.37
CA ARG A 491 8.54 -15.38 22.18
C ARG A 491 8.42 -14.35 21.03
N ILE A 492 8.00 -13.12 21.33
CA ILE A 492 7.89 -12.04 20.33
C ILE A 492 9.26 -11.68 19.76
N ILE A 493 10.29 -11.57 20.60
CA ILE A 493 11.67 -11.26 20.16
C ILE A 493 12.22 -12.35 19.21
N LYS A 494 11.97 -13.64 19.51
CA LYS A 494 12.32 -14.75 18.60
C LYS A 494 11.55 -14.72 17.28
N SER A 495 10.26 -14.35 17.32
CA SER A 495 9.36 -14.34 16.16
C SER A 495 9.66 -13.20 15.16
N ILE A 496 10.43 -12.20 15.57
CA ILE A 496 10.87 -11.08 14.75
C ILE A 496 12.07 -11.49 13.88
N ALA A 497 11.99 -11.19 12.58
CA ALA A 497 12.97 -11.55 11.56
C ALA A 497 13.45 -13.02 11.69
N PRO A 498 12.57 -14.02 11.52
CA PRO A 498 12.90 -15.43 11.76
C PRO A 498 14.01 -15.94 10.83
N SER A 499 14.13 -15.37 9.62
CA SER A 499 15.18 -15.66 8.63
C SER A 499 16.59 -15.18 9.00
N ILE A 500 16.78 -14.53 10.15
CA ILE A 500 18.08 -14.07 10.64
C ILE A 500 18.37 -14.71 11.99
N TYR A 501 19.44 -15.50 12.04
CA TYR A 501 19.92 -16.18 13.24
C TYR A 501 20.57 -15.19 14.22
N GLY A 502 20.34 -15.37 15.52
CA GLY A 502 20.92 -14.55 16.59
C GLY A 502 20.42 -13.09 16.62
N HIS A 503 21.33 -12.16 16.92
CA HIS A 503 21.08 -10.70 17.00
C HIS A 503 19.92 -10.27 17.92
N GLU A 504 19.73 -10.95 19.05
CA GLU A 504 18.62 -10.70 19.99
C GLU A 504 18.57 -9.27 20.55
N ASP A 505 19.73 -8.61 20.78
CA ASP A 505 19.81 -7.17 21.09
C ASP A 505 19.05 -6.32 20.07
N ILE A 506 19.26 -6.59 18.77
CA ILE A 506 18.70 -5.83 17.65
C ILE A 506 17.22 -6.16 17.49
N LYS A 507 16.86 -7.46 17.56
CA LYS A 507 15.46 -7.91 17.52
C LYS A 507 14.65 -7.29 18.65
N THR A 508 15.22 -7.15 19.85
CA THR A 508 14.59 -6.49 21.01
C THR A 508 14.40 -5.00 20.79
N ALA A 509 15.43 -4.27 20.33
CA ALA A 509 15.31 -2.83 20.02
C ALA A 509 14.27 -2.55 18.93
N LEU A 510 14.25 -3.39 17.89
CA LEU A 510 13.33 -3.31 16.76
C LEU A 510 11.89 -3.69 17.17
N ALA A 511 11.71 -4.66 18.07
CA ALA A 511 10.42 -4.96 18.69
C ALA A 511 9.86 -3.75 19.45
N LEU A 512 10.67 -3.14 20.33
CA LEU A 512 10.26 -1.96 21.11
C LEU A 512 9.90 -0.78 20.19
N SER A 513 10.62 -0.61 19.07
CA SER A 513 10.28 0.39 18.05
C SER A 513 8.93 0.12 17.36
N LEU A 514 8.59 -1.13 17.08
CA LEU A 514 7.30 -1.51 16.45
C LEU A 514 6.10 -1.23 17.37
N PHE A 515 6.19 -1.53 18.67
CA PHE A 515 5.12 -1.20 19.63
C PHE A 515 5.07 0.29 19.99
N GLY A 516 6.24 0.94 20.10
CA GLY A 516 6.40 2.37 20.42
C GLY A 516 5.95 2.78 21.82
N GLY A 517 6.41 3.94 22.30
CA GLY A 517 5.96 4.53 23.57
C GLY A 517 4.60 5.25 23.49
N VAL A 518 4.31 6.11 24.46
CA VAL A 518 3.10 6.97 24.47
C VAL A 518 3.49 8.43 24.26
N SER A 519 2.89 9.09 23.27
CA SER A 519 3.07 10.53 23.05
C SER A 519 2.28 11.34 24.09
N LYS A 520 2.90 12.40 24.63
CA LYS A 520 2.37 13.15 25.79
C LYS A 520 2.35 14.65 25.52
N ASN A 521 1.19 15.26 25.69
CA ASN A 521 1.02 16.71 25.58
C ASN A 521 1.01 17.34 26.99
N ILE A 522 2.05 18.09 27.34
CA ILE A 522 2.13 18.83 28.60
C ILE A 522 1.43 20.18 28.41
N ASN A 523 0.25 20.32 29.02
CA ASN A 523 -0.56 21.54 29.07
C ASN A 523 -0.69 22.27 27.72
N ASN A 524 -0.81 21.50 26.63
CA ASN A 524 -0.85 21.94 25.23
C ASN A 524 0.30 22.86 24.76
N LYS A 525 1.41 22.99 25.53
CA LYS A 525 2.58 23.80 25.16
C LYS A 525 3.75 22.99 24.62
N HIS A 526 3.99 21.80 25.17
CA HIS A 526 5.08 20.94 24.74
C HIS A 526 4.58 19.50 24.53
N ARG A 527 4.87 18.94 23.35
CA ARG A 527 4.61 17.53 23.01
C ARG A 527 5.90 16.74 23.17
N ILE A 528 5.91 15.76 24.06
CA ILE A 528 6.98 14.75 24.14
C ILE A 528 6.63 13.64 23.14
N ARG A 529 7.57 13.34 22.22
CA ARG A 529 7.45 12.23 21.25
C ARG A 529 7.31 10.89 21.97
N GLY A 530 6.45 10.01 21.47
CA GLY A 530 6.34 8.62 21.94
C GLY A 530 7.21 7.64 21.13
N ASP A 531 7.68 8.10 19.97
CA ASP A 531 8.31 7.29 18.95
C ASP A 531 9.79 7.01 19.28
N ILE A 532 10.21 5.77 19.04
CA ILE A 532 11.55 5.26 19.38
C ILE A 532 12.33 5.12 18.07
N ASN A 533 13.43 5.86 17.95
CA ASN A 533 14.28 5.84 16.76
C ASN A 533 15.46 4.88 16.95
N VAL A 534 15.74 4.03 15.95
CA VAL A 534 16.80 3.01 16.00
C VAL A 534 17.79 3.21 14.86
N LEU A 535 19.09 3.21 15.16
CA LEU A 535 20.16 3.23 14.16
C LEU A 535 20.95 1.92 14.19
N MET A 536 20.96 1.19 13.07
CA MET A 536 21.73 -0.02 12.84
C MET A 536 23.01 0.30 12.06
N LEU A 537 24.13 0.43 12.77
CA LEU A 537 25.46 0.51 12.17
C LEU A 537 26.06 -0.89 12.09
N GLY A 538 26.71 -1.23 10.98
CA GLY A 538 27.48 -2.48 10.90
C GLY A 538 28.19 -2.68 9.57
N ASP A 539 29.04 -3.69 9.52
CA ASP A 539 29.81 -4.06 8.33
C ASP A 539 28.85 -4.49 7.17
N PRO A 540 29.21 -4.31 5.88
CA PRO A 540 28.39 -4.79 4.77
C PRO A 540 28.27 -6.32 4.81
N GLY A 541 27.13 -6.85 4.37
CA GLY A 541 26.81 -8.28 4.46
C GLY A 541 26.11 -8.71 5.78
N THR A 542 26.10 -7.87 6.82
CA THR A 542 25.48 -8.17 8.15
C THR A 542 23.93 -8.13 8.16
N ALA A 543 23.27 -8.51 7.07
CA ALA A 543 21.82 -8.62 6.91
C ALA A 543 20.94 -7.38 7.24
N LYS A 544 21.51 -6.20 7.55
CA LYS A 544 20.80 -4.96 7.94
C LYS A 544 19.58 -4.62 7.05
N SER A 545 19.75 -4.64 5.74
CA SER A 545 18.66 -4.34 4.78
C SER A 545 17.53 -5.37 4.81
N GLN A 546 17.79 -6.60 5.25
CA GLN A 546 16.75 -7.62 5.43
C GLN A 546 15.94 -7.37 6.72
N PHE A 547 16.54 -6.81 7.79
CA PHE A 547 15.78 -6.32 8.93
C PHE A 547 14.82 -5.19 8.53
N LEU A 548 15.26 -4.25 7.68
CA LEU A 548 14.38 -3.19 7.16
C LEU A 548 13.22 -3.79 6.33
N LYS A 549 13.50 -4.69 5.38
CA LYS A 549 12.47 -5.37 4.56
C LYS A 549 11.52 -6.27 5.38
N TYR A 550 11.96 -6.77 6.54
CA TYR A 550 11.09 -7.46 7.48
C TYR A 550 10.15 -6.49 8.23
N VAL A 551 10.65 -5.32 8.64
CA VAL A 551 9.81 -4.27 9.26
C VAL A 551 8.80 -3.71 8.27
N GLU A 552 9.23 -3.45 7.02
CA GLU A 552 8.39 -2.98 5.92
C GLU A 552 7.12 -3.83 5.77
N LYS A 553 7.27 -5.15 5.84
CA LYS A 553 6.17 -6.13 5.76
C LYS A 553 5.40 -6.35 7.06
N THR A 554 5.82 -5.78 8.19
CA THR A 554 5.29 -6.14 9.53
C THR A 554 4.71 -4.94 10.28
N ALA A 555 5.11 -3.70 9.95
CA ALA A 555 4.50 -2.49 10.47
C ALA A 555 3.18 -2.16 9.73
N HIS A 556 2.21 -1.64 10.48
CA HIS A 556 0.87 -1.23 9.99
C HIS A 556 0.87 -0.07 8.99
N ARG A 557 2.00 0.66 8.86
CA ARG A 557 2.26 1.71 7.86
C ARG A 557 3.75 1.97 7.82
N ALA A 558 4.43 1.49 6.78
CA ALA A 558 5.86 1.68 6.57
C ALA A 558 6.11 2.42 5.25
N VAL A 559 7.15 3.26 5.21
CA VAL A 559 7.67 3.82 3.96
C VAL A 559 9.16 3.52 3.90
N PHE A 560 9.59 2.82 2.86
CA PHE A 560 10.99 2.51 2.60
C PHE A 560 11.64 3.59 1.71
N ALA A 561 12.80 4.08 2.14
CA ALA A 561 13.61 5.05 1.42
C ALA A 561 15.09 4.64 1.44
N THR A 562 15.83 5.06 0.40
CA THR A 562 17.30 5.00 0.35
C THR A 562 17.85 6.41 0.47
N GLY A 563 18.97 6.57 1.19
CA GLY A 563 19.65 7.85 1.38
C GLY A 563 20.11 8.53 0.06
N GLN A 564 20.32 7.77 -1.02
CA GLN A 564 20.69 8.32 -2.33
C GLN A 564 19.48 8.63 -3.24
N GLY A 565 18.40 7.86 -3.14
CA GLY A 565 17.23 7.98 -4.03
C GLY A 565 16.27 9.14 -3.72
N ALA A 566 16.66 10.05 -2.81
CA ALA A 566 15.77 11.05 -2.22
C ALA A 566 15.71 12.41 -2.98
N SER A 567 16.33 12.56 -4.15
CA SER A 567 16.64 13.89 -4.72
C SER A 567 15.56 14.57 -5.58
N ALA A 568 14.45 13.91 -5.93
CA ALA A 568 13.43 14.47 -6.85
C ALA A 568 12.10 14.92 -6.19
N VAL A 569 11.59 14.12 -5.24
CA VAL A 569 10.46 14.49 -4.35
C VAL A 569 10.95 14.37 -2.92
N GLY A 570 11.36 13.15 -2.54
CA GLY A 570 12.35 12.93 -1.49
C GLY A 570 11.85 12.60 -0.10
N LEU A 571 12.70 12.87 0.89
CA LEU A 571 12.38 12.69 2.31
C LEU A 571 11.43 13.78 2.81
N THR A 572 11.58 15.00 2.28
CA THR A 572 10.69 16.16 2.51
C THR A 572 9.64 16.29 1.40
N ALA A 573 8.65 17.15 1.57
CA ALA A 573 7.72 17.43 0.47
C ALA A 573 8.31 18.41 -0.56
N SER A 574 8.01 18.17 -1.84
CA SER A 574 8.36 19.06 -2.94
C SER A 574 7.11 19.80 -3.44
N VAL A 575 7.31 20.87 -4.21
CA VAL A 575 6.22 21.57 -4.91
C VAL A 575 6.38 21.26 -6.39
N ARG A 576 5.34 20.69 -7.00
CA ARG A 576 5.34 20.21 -8.38
C ARG A 576 4.13 20.74 -9.11
N LYS A 577 4.30 21.13 -10.37
CA LYS A 577 3.20 21.59 -11.21
C LYS A 577 2.45 20.37 -11.76
N ASP A 578 1.17 20.23 -11.44
CA ASP A 578 0.35 19.14 -12.00
C ASP A 578 0.15 19.37 -13.51
N PRO A 579 0.50 18.42 -14.39
CA PRO A 579 0.31 18.58 -15.83
C PRO A 579 -1.17 18.67 -16.26
N VAL A 580 -2.13 18.22 -15.43
CA VAL A 580 -3.56 18.25 -15.76
C VAL A 580 -4.19 19.61 -15.43
N THR A 581 -4.18 20.02 -14.16
CA THR A 581 -4.73 21.31 -13.72
C THR A 581 -3.83 22.51 -14.06
N ARG A 582 -2.53 22.27 -14.28
CA ARG A 582 -1.47 23.29 -14.39
C ARG A 582 -1.24 24.10 -13.10
N GLU A 583 -1.80 23.68 -11.98
CA GLU A 583 -1.63 24.31 -10.68
C GLU A 583 -0.34 23.84 -9.98
N TRP A 584 0.17 24.63 -9.03
CA TRP A 584 1.29 24.25 -8.18
C TRP A 584 0.77 23.42 -6.99
N THR A 585 0.96 22.10 -7.06
CA THR A 585 0.58 21.17 -6.01
C THR A 585 1.79 20.83 -5.12
N LEU A 586 1.53 20.38 -3.89
CA LEU A 586 2.56 19.93 -2.97
C LEU A 586 2.52 18.40 -2.87
N GLU A 587 3.61 17.75 -3.22
CA GLU A 587 3.77 16.29 -3.18
C GLU A 587 4.53 15.89 -1.91
N GLY A 588 3.89 15.12 -1.02
CA GLY A 588 4.44 14.73 0.27
C GLY A 588 5.57 13.70 0.14
N GLY A 589 6.75 14.01 0.69
CA GLY A 589 7.87 13.06 0.77
C GLY A 589 7.70 11.98 1.85
N ALA A 590 8.66 11.05 1.88
CA ALA A 590 8.60 9.82 2.68
C ALA A 590 8.28 10.05 4.17
N LEU A 591 8.84 11.09 4.80
CA LEU A 591 8.59 11.39 6.22
C LEU A 591 7.16 11.85 6.52
N VAL A 592 6.50 12.48 5.53
CA VAL A 592 5.10 12.94 5.64
C VAL A 592 4.14 11.78 5.31
N LEU A 593 4.49 10.96 4.31
CA LEU A 593 3.77 9.72 4.00
C LEU A 593 3.84 8.71 5.15
N ALA A 594 4.87 8.75 6.00
CA ALA A 594 5.05 7.89 7.17
C ALA A 594 4.41 8.40 8.49
N ASP A 595 3.58 9.46 8.50
CA ASP A 595 3.00 10.00 9.74
C ASP A 595 2.16 8.97 10.53
N LYS A 596 2.48 8.79 11.83
CA LYS A 596 2.03 7.70 12.74
C LYS A 596 2.48 6.28 12.36
N GLY A 597 3.33 6.15 11.34
CA GLY A 597 3.95 4.92 10.89
C GLY A 597 5.45 4.87 11.21
N THR A 598 6.18 4.07 10.43
CA THR A 598 7.63 3.90 10.53
C THR A 598 8.27 4.31 9.21
N CYS A 599 9.27 5.21 9.26
CA CYS A 599 10.12 5.52 8.11
C CYS A 599 11.38 4.65 8.19
N LEU A 600 11.65 3.91 7.11
CA LEU A 600 12.79 3.02 6.97
C LEU A 600 13.78 3.67 6.02
N ILE A 601 15.02 3.89 6.47
CA ILE A 601 16.05 4.53 5.66
C ILE A 601 17.28 3.62 5.57
N ASP A 602 17.55 3.07 4.39
CA ASP A 602 18.80 2.38 4.11
C ASP A 602 19.86 3.35 3.55
N GLU A 603 21.14 3.02 3.75
CA GLU A 603 22.30 3.86 3.38
C GLU A 603 22.24 5.30 3.92
N PHE A 604 21.84 5.45 5.18
CA PHE A 604 21.68 6.74 5.88
C PHE A 604 22.98 7.58 5.92
N ASP A 605 24.15 6.96 5.79
CA ASP A 605 25.44 7.62 5.63
C ASP A 605 25.53 8.48 4.34
N LYS A 606 24.97 8.00 3.22
CA LYS A 606 25.09 8.62 1.88
C LYS A 606 24.11 9.79 1.61
N MET A 607 23.45 10.30 2.65
CA MET A 607 22.45 11.37 2.51
C MET A 607 23.08 12.75 2.22
N ASN A 608 22.41 13.56 1.41
CA ASN A 608 22.80 14.96 1.17
C ASN A 608 22.60 15.83 2.42
N ASP A 609 23.40 16.90 2.59
CA ASP A 609 23.31 17.79 3.76
C ASP A 609 21.95 18.54 3.86
N GLN A 610 21.27 18.80 2.74
CA GLN A 610 19.92 19.39 2.75
C GLN A 610 18.87 18.40 3.31
N ASP A 611 19.04 17.10 3.08
CA ASP A 611 18.18 16.07 3.66
C ASP A 611 18.55 15.82 5.13
N ARG A 612 19.84 15.86 5.48
CA ARG A 612 20.33 15.77 6.88
C ARG A 612 19.73 16.90 7.75
N THR A 613 19.76 18.15 7.28
CA THR A 613 19.13 19.29 7.97
C THR A 613 17.60 19.15 8.11
N SER A 614 16.94 18.60 7.09
CA SER A 614 15.49 18.35 7.14
C SER A 614 15.11 17.24 8.14
N ILE A 615 15.91 16.17 8.23
CA ILE A 615 15.72 15.12 9.25
C ILE A 615 15.95 15.68 10.67
N HIS A 616 16.89 16.60 10.88
CA HIS A 616 17.07 17.25 12.18
C HIS A 616 15.79 17.98 12.67
N GLU A 617 15.07 18.66 11.79
CA GLU A 617 13.80 19.33 12.10
C GLU A 617 12.73 18.29 12.49
N ALA A 618 12.54 17.27 11.64
CA ALA A 618 11.56 16.22 11.84
C ALA A 618 11.82 15.42 13.15
N MET A 619 13.07 15.09 13.48
CA MET A 619 13.43 14.31 14.67
C MET A 619 13.26 15.08 16.01
N GLU A 620 13.25 16.41 15.99
CA GLU A 620 12.98 17.26 17.15
C GLU A 620 11.49 17.60 17.26
N GLN A 621 10.91 18.18 16.20
CA GLN A 621 9.59 18.81 16.26
C GLN A 621 8.46 17.87 15.82
N GLN A 622 8.79 16.82 15.06
CA GLN A 622 7.84 15.97 14.32
C GLN A 622 6.95 16.78 13.35
N THR A 623 7.54 17.84 12.80
CA THR A 623 7.00 18.71 11.76
C THR A 623 8.10 19.08 10.77
N ILE A 624 7.71 19.41 9.54
CA ILE A 624 8.60 19.91 8.49
C ILE A 624 8.00 21.21 7.97
N SER A 625 8.74 22.31 8.04
CA SER A 625 8.31 23.62 7.54
C SER A 625 8.77 23.84 6.09
N ILE A 626 7.85 24.32 5.25
CA ILE A 626 8.10 24.47 3.81
C ILE A 626 7.61 25.84 3.36
N SER A 627 8.52 26.59 2.74
CA SER A 627 8.31 27.91 2.15
C SER A 627 8.87 27.91 0.74
N LYS A 628 8.13 27.34 -0.22
CA LYS A 628 8.55 27.15 -1.62
C LYS A 628 7.41 27.58 -2.56
N ALA A 629 7.75 28.24 -3.68
CA ALA A 629 6.81 28.65 -4.73
C ALA A 629 5.55 29.41 -4.23
N GLY A 630 5.69 30.26 -3.20
CA GLY A 630 4.59 31.02 -2.60
C GLY A 630 3.74 30.25 -1.58
N ILE A 631 3.93 28.93 -1.45
CA ILE A 631 3.26 28.09 -0.45
C ILE A 631 4.12 28.07 0.82
N VAL A 632 3.56 28.64 1.91
CA VAL A 632 4.14 28.60 3.26
C VAL A 632 3.26 27.70 4.14
N THR A 633 3.72 26.48 4.41
CA THR A 633 2.96 25.47 5.16
C THR A 633 3.85 24.64 6.08
N SER A 634 3.30 24.15 7.19
CA SER A 634 3.96 23.19 8.08
C SER A 634 3.24 21.83 8.05
N LEU A 635 3.98 20.79 7.68
CA LEU A 635 3.47 19.42 7.59
C LEU A 635 3.82 18.64 8.87
N GLN A 636 2.99 17.65 9.23
CA GLN A 636 3.26 16.76 10.37
C GLN A 636 4.01 15.51 9.88
N ALA A 637 5.04 15.11 10.63
CA ALA A 637 5.93 14.00 10.32
C ALA A 637 6.22 13.17 11.59
N ARG A 638 5.17 12.62 12.21
CA ARG A 638 5.28 11.82 13.44
C ARG A 638 5.59 10.36 13.12
N CYS A 639 6.77 10.11 12.57
CA CYS A 639 7.25 8.76 12.26
C CYS A 639 8.29 8.28 13.28
N ALA A 640 8.33 6.98 13.54
CA ALA A 640 9.52 6.34 14.10
C ALA A 640 10.54 6.14 12.97
N ILE A 641 11.80 6.52 13.17
CA ILE A 641 12.86 6.34 12.17
C ILE A 641 13.70 5.10 12.53
N ILE A 642 13.72 4.12 11.62
CA ILE A 642 14.66 2.99 11.69
C ILE A 642 15.62 3.13 10.51
N ALA A 643 16.88 3.43 10.83
CA ALA A 643 17.92 3.70 9.85
C ALA A 643 18.99 2.60 9.84
N ALA A 644 19.49 2.24 8.66
CA ALA A 644 20.70 1.46 8.50
C ALA A 644 21.82 2.34 7.93
N ALA A 645 23.03 2.19 8.48
CA ALA A 645 24.22 2.92 8.06
C ALA A 645 25.43 2.00 7.92
N ASN A 646 26.37 2.39 7.07
CA ASN A 646 27.66 1.72 6.87
C ASN A 646 28.80 2.49 7.56
N PRO A 647 29.85 1.80 8.06
CA PRO A 647 31.06 2.46 8.55
C PRO A 647 31.90 2.98 7.38
N ILE A 648 32.47 4.18 7.52
CA ILE A 648 33.17 4.93 6.45
C ILE A 648 34.24 4.08 5.72
N ARG A 649 34.91 3.17 6.43
CA ARG A 649 36.00 2.33 5.89
C ARG A 649 35.56 0.92 5.50
N GLY A 650 34.26 0.66 5.35
CA GLY A 650 33.70 -0.66 5.08
C GLY A 650 33.82 -1.68 6.24
N ARG A 651 34.59 -1.39 7.29
CA ARG A 651 34.64 -2.17 8.54
C ARG A 651 34.64 -1.29 9.78
N TYR A 652 33.94 -1.70 10.84
CA TYR A 652 33.80 -0.95 12.09
C TYR A 652 35.04 -1.07 13.00
N ASN A 653 35.86 -0.02 13.08
CA ASN A 653 37.04 -0.02 13.96
C ASN A 653 36.66 0.30 15.42
N SER A 654 36.66 -0.73 16.27
CA SER A 654 36.30 -0.62 17.69
C SER A 654 37.37 0.05 18.59
N GLN A 655 38.52 0.46 18.04
CA GLN A 655 39.52 1.28 18.75
C GLN A 655 39.16 2.78 18.72
N ILE A 656 38.46 3.19 17.67
CA ILE A 656 38.02 4.56 17.36
C ILE A 656 36.65 4.79 18.02
N PRO A 657 36.33 6.01 18.53
CA PRO A 657 35.00 6.30 19.06
C PRO A 657 33.93 6.25 17.96
N PHE A 658 32.71 5.81 18.30
CA PHE A 658 31.60 5.64 17.37
C PHE A 658 31.38 6.84 16.42
N SER A 659 31.42 8.08 16.92
CA SER A 659 31.25 9.31 16.13
C SER A 659 32.36 9.61 15.10
N GLN A 660 33.42 8.82 15.04
CA GLN A 660 34.48 8.89 14.01
C GLN A 660 34.47 7.67 13.06
N ASN A 661 33.65 6.65 13.35
CA ASN A 661 33.41 5.51 12.46
C ASN A 661 32.25 5.76 11.48
N VAL A 662 31.45 6.80 11.71
CA VAL A 662 30.22 7.16 10.95
C VAL A 662 30.27 8.64 10.61
N GLU A 663 29.89 9.01 9.38
CA GLU A 663 29.83 10.40 8.93
C GLU A 663 28.50 11.05 9.32
N LEU A 664 28.27 11.21 10.62
CA LEU A 664 27.06 11.85 11.16
C LEU A 664 27.41 12.87 12.24
N THR A 665 26.68 13.98 12.26
CA THR A 665 26.86 15.02 13.27
C THR A 665 26.32 14.56 14.63
N GLU A 666 26.99 14.95 15.71
CA GLU A 666 26.57 14.62 17.09
C GLU A 666 25.09 14.98 17.40
N PRO A 667 24.53 16.10 16.89
CA PRO A 667 23.11 16.41 17.07
C PRO A 667 22.14 15.50 16.31
N ILE A 668 22.58 14.66 15.35
CA ILE A 668 21.79 13.53 14.82
C ILE A 668 21.85 12.37 15.80
N LEU A 669 23.05 11.98 16.23
CA LEU A 669 23.26 10.80 17.07
C LEU A 669 22.50 10.90 18.41
N SER A 670 22.41 12.11 18.98
CA SER A 670 21.59 12.40 20.17
C SER A 670 20.05 12.32 19.95
N ARG A 671 19.57 12.05 18.74
CA ARG A 671 18.14 11.86 18.39
C ARG A 671 17.71 10.41 18.23
N PHE A 672 18.67 9.50 18.08
CA PHE A 672 18.39 8.07 18.10
C PHE A 672 18.26 7.60 19.55
N ASP A 673 17.23 6.82 19.84
CA ASP A 673 16.94 6.31 21.18
C ASP A 673 17.70 4.99 21.43
N VAL A 674 18.03 4.24 20.37
CA VAL A 674 18.90 3.05 20.41
C VAL A 674 19.92 3.07 19.27
N LEU A 675 21.18 2.82 19.59
CA LEU A 675 22.30 2.62 18.65
C LEU A 675 22.74 1.14 18.69
N CYS A 676 22.52 0.38 17.62
CA CYS A 676 22.96 -1.00 17.49
C CYS A 676 24.24 -1.06 16.64
N VAL A 677 25.28 -1.75 17.12
CA VAL A 677 26.54 -1.93 16.38
C VAL A 677 26.75 -3.40 16.05
N VAL A 678 26.33 -3.80 14.84
CA VAL A 678 26.63 -5.12 14.28
C VAL A 678 28.12 -5.19 13.94
N ARG A 679 28.76 -6.31 14.27
CA ARG A 679 30.18 -6.55 14.02
C ARG A 679 30.36 -7.99 13.56
N ASP A 680 31.02 -8.18 12.43
CA ASP A 680 31.47 -9.51 12.03
C ASP A 680 32.62 -9.97 12.94
N ASN A 681 32.43 -11.08 13.65
CA ASN A 681 33.46 -11.74 14.46
C ASN A 681 33.45 -13.23 14.11
N SER A 682 34.47 -13.72 13.43
CA SER A 682 34.59 -15.14 13.09
C SER A 682 34.74 -15.99 14.35
N ASP A 683 33.74 -16.81 14.63
CA ASP A 683 33.62 -17.56 15.87
C ASP A 683 33.02 -18.94 15.54
N PRO A 684 33.86 -19.98 15.31
CA PRO A 684 33.54 -21.11 14.42
C PRO A 684 32.39 -22.04 14.86
N ILE A 685 31.83 -21.81 16.05
CA ILE A 685 30.61 -22.48 16.54
C ILE A 685 29.37 -21.73 16.05
N VAL A 686 29.40 -20.39 16.04
CA VAL A 686 28.34 -19.54 15.51
C VAL A 686 28.29 -19.68 13.99
N ASP A 687 29.44 -19.72 13.33
CA ASP A 687 29.56 -19.89 11.89
C ASP A 687 28.93 -21.23 11.42
N GLU A 688 29.13 -22.32 12.18
CA GLU A 688 28.54 -23.64 11.90
C GLU A 688 27.01 -23.65 12.10
N LEU A 689 26.51 -23.01 13.17
CA LEU A 689 25.09 -22.89 13.45
C LEU A 689 24.38 -22.01 12.40
N LEU A 690 25.01 -20.90 12.00
CA LEU A 690 24.55 -20.03 10.92
C LEU A 690 24.52 -20.77 9.58
N ALA A 691 25.56 -21.53 9.24
CA ALA A 691 25.61 -22.32 8.00
C ALA A 691 24.49 -23.38 7.95
N LYS A 692 24.28 -24.12 9.05
CA LYS A 692 23.16 -25.08 9.17
C LYS A 692 21.80 -24.39 9.02
N PHE A 693 21.62 -23.24 9.65
CA PHE A 693 20.39 -22.45 9.56
C PHE A 693 20.12 -21.94 8.13
N VAL A 694 21.13 -21.39 7.46
CA VAL A 694 21.02 -20.89 6.07
C VAL A 694 20.73 -22.02 5.09
N VAL A 695 21.40 -23.17 5.20
CA VAL A 695 21.11 -24.35 4.37
C VAL A 695 19.68 -24.84 4.58
N GLY A 696 19.21 -24.94 5.83
CA GLY A 696 17.83 -25.29 6.15
C GLY A 696 16.81 -24.28 5.58
N SER A 697 17.13 -22.98 5.64
CA SER A 697 16.28 -21.93 5.05
C SER A 697 16.21 -22.04 3.52
N HIS A 698 17.30 -22.39 2.83
CA HIS A 698 17.28 -22.60 1.38
C HIS A 698 16.51 -23.86 0.99
N LEU A 699 16.63 -24.95 1.75
CA LEU A 699 15.86 -26.18 1.53
C LEU A 699 14.34 -25.93 1.67
N ARG A 700 13.93 -25.28 2.77
CA ARG A 700 12.54 -24.84 3.01
C ARG A 700 12.00 -23.85 1.97
N SER A 701 12.85 -23.25 1.12
CA SER A 701 12.47 -22.25 0.11
C SER A 701 12.30 -22.82 -1.31
N HIS A 702 12.52 -24.12 -1.52
CA HIS A 702 12.37 -24.73 -2.84
C HIS A 702 10.89 -25.08 -3.12
N PRO A 703 10.34 -24.82 -4.32
CA PRO A 703 8.90 -25.01 -4.60
C PRO A 703 8.40 -26.47 -4.51
N ASN A 704 9.31 -27.45 -4.46
CA ASN A 704 8.99 -28.87 -4.30
C ASN A 704 9.08 -29.35 -2.84
N PHE A 705 9.26 -28.45 -1.86
CA PHE A 705 9.43 -28.81 -0.45
C PHE A 705 8.07 -29.08 0.22
N ASN A 706 7.76 -30.35 0.49
CA ASN A 706 6.56 -30.76 1.22
C ASN A 706 6.82 -30.73 2.74
N PRO A 707 6.11 -29.90 3.54
CA PRO A 707 6.40 -29.74 4.96
C PRO A 707 6.22 -31.03 5.77
N GLU A 708 5.15 -31.78 5.49
CA GLU A 708 4.75 -32.98 6.24
C GLU A 708 5.81 -34.11 6.27
N VAL A 709 6.75 -34.12 5.32
CA VAL A 709 7.74 -35.19 5.17
C VAL A 709 9.08 -34.82 5.82
N ASP A 710 9.56 -33.60 5.61
CA ASP A 710 10.87 -33.16 6.08
C ASP A 710 10.86 -32.50 7.47
N GLU A 711 9.69 -32.14 8.02
CA GLU A 711 9.58 -31.66 9.41
C GLU A 711 10.18 -32.64 10.43
N VAL A 712 10.11 -33.95 10.17
CA VAL A 712 10.68 -35.01 11.02
C VAL A 712 12.20 -34.86 11.18
N ASN A 713 12.90 -34.42 10.14
CA ASN A 713 14.37 -34.32 10.12
C ASN A 713 14.91 -32.99 10.67
N VAL A 714 14.07 -31.96 10.79
CA VAL A 714 14.49 -30.59 11.17
C VAL A 714 13.71 -30.05 12.37
N GLN A 715 13.30 -30.92 13.30
CA GLN A 715 12.78 -30.53 14.62
C GLN A 715 13.87 -29.92 15.52
N THR A 716 14.36 -28.74 15.14
CA THR A 716 14.99 -27.84 16.10
C THR A 716 13.89 -27.40 17.07
N SER A 717 14.06 -27.61 18.37
CA SER A 717 13.03 -27.32 19.40
C SER A 717 12.81 -25.82 19.66
N LEU A 718 13.00 -24.99 18.62
CA LEU A 718 12.79 -23.55 18.56
C LEU A 718 11.46 -23.21 17.89
N ASP A 719 11.01 -24.03 16.92
CA ASP A 719 9.84 -23.72 16.09
C ASP A 719 8.51 -23.73 16.89
N GLN A 720 8.45 -24.37 18.07
CA GLN A 720 7.28 -24.32 18.97
C GLN A 720 7.09 -22.98 19.71
N ASP A 721 8.13 -22.16 19.87
CA ASP A 721 8.03 -20.85 20.54
C ASP A 721 7.44 -19.76 19.63
N ILE A 722 7.56 -19.94 18.31
CA ILE A 722 7.34 -18.92 17.28
C ILE A 722 5.86 -18.57 17.14
N ILE A 723 5.57 -17.28 17.00
CA ILE A 723 4.22 -16.75 16.75
C ILE A 723 4.06 -16.59 15.21
N PRO A 724 2.94 -17.07 14.61
CA PRO A 724 2.69 -16.89 13.18
C PRO A 724 2.58 -15.39 12.84
N GLN A 725 3.14 -15.00 11.68
CA GLN A 725 3.44 -13.60 11.39
C GLN A 725 2.18 -12.71 11.32
N ASP A 726 1.05 -13.23 10.82
CA ASP A 726 -0.20 -12.48 10.73
C ASP A 726 -0.82 -12.22 12.11
N MET A 727 -0.72 -13.18 13.02
CA MET A 727 -1.09 -13.00 14.43
C MET A 727 -0.18 -11.98 15.12
N LEU A 728 1.13 -11.98 14.82
CA LEU A 728 2.06 -10.98 15.34
C LEU A 728 1.71 -9.56 14.84
N ARG A 729 1.31 -9.39 13.58
CA ARG A 729 0.83 -8.11 13.03
C ARG A 729 -0.44 -7.65 13.75
N LYS A 730 -1.47 -8.50 13.86
CA LYS A 730 -2.71 -8.21 14.61
C LYS A 730 -2.42 -7.82 16.07
N TYR A 731 -1.49 -8.51 16.72
CA TYR A 731 -1.05 -8.23 18.09
C TYR A 731 -0.38 -6.84 18.23
N ILE A 732 0.50 -6.47 17.30
CA ILE A 732 1.15 -5.14 17.27
C ILE A 732 0.11 -4.03 17.09
N GLN A 733 -0.84 -4.19 16.16
CA GLN A 733 -1.92 -3.21 15.96
C GLN A 733 -2.78 -3.07 17.21
N TYR A 734 -3.28 -4.18 17.76
CA TYR A 734 -4.08 -4.22 18.98
C TYR A 734 -3.41 -3.47 20.14
N ALA A 735 -2.12 -3.75 20.38
CA ALA A 735 -1.33 -3.14 21.43
C ALA A 735 -1.09 -1.63 21.19
N ARG A 736 -1.00 -1.17 19.94
CA ARG A 736 -0.84 0.25 19.59
C ARG A 736 -2.14 1.04 19.73
N GLU A 737 -3.30 0.44 19.42
CA GLU A 737 -4.60 1.11 19.44
C GLU A 737 -5.22 1.16 20.84
N LYS A 738 -5.42 0.00 21.47
CA LYS A 738 -6.20 -0.11 22.72
C LYS A 738 -5.40 0.29 23.97
N ILE A 739 -4.06 0.21 23.96
CA ILE A 739 -3.26 0.20 25.18
C ILE A 739 -2.36 1.44 25.31
N ARG A 740 -2.51 2.16 26.43
CA ARG A 740 -1.80 3.40 26.74
C ARG A 740 -1.27 3.35 28.18
N PRO A 741 -0.06 2.79 28.40
CA PRO A 741 0.46 2.56 29.75
C PRO A 741 0.66 3.86 30.56
N LYS A 742 0.47 3.76 31.87
CA LYS A 742 0.55 4.85 32.85
C LYS A 742 1.76 4.64 33.76
N LEU A 743 2.56 5.70 33.98
CA LEU A 743 3.79 5.68 34.79
C LEU A 743 3.54 5.83 36.31
N HIS A 744 2.39 5.37 36.81
CA HIS A 744 1.86 5.82 38.11
C HIS A 744 2.63 5.34 39.35
N GLN A 745 3.59 4.42 39.19
CA GLN A 745 4.38 3.85 40.29
C GLN A 745 5.82 3.47 39.84
N MET A 746 6.43 4.29 38.99
CA MET A 746 7.77 4.08 38.43
C MET A 746 8.89 4.32 39.47
N ASP A 747 9.95 3.49 39.45
CA ASP A 747 11.16 3.63 40.28
C ASP A 747 12.04 4.84 39.87
N GLN A 748 11.57 6.07 40.11
CA GLN A 748 12.28 7.32 39.78
C GLN A 748 13.69 7.37 40.41
N ASP A 749 13.82 6.82 41.62
CA ASP A 749 15.08 6.68 42.37
C ASP A 749 16.11 5.78 41.66
N LYS A 750 15.65 4.75 40.96
CA LYS A 750 16.50 3.78 40.24
C LYS A 750 17.05 4.43 38.96
N MET A 751 16.17 5.10 38.21
CA MET A 751 16.54 5.81 36.98
C MET A 751 17.47 7.01 37.25
N SER A 752 17.22 7.79 38.31
CA SER A 752 18.05 8.96 38.65
C SER A 752 19.45 8.58 39.13
N LYS A 753 19.58 7.51 39.93
CA LYS A 753 20.88 6.93 40.33
C LYS A 753 21.65 6.41 39.12
N LEU A 754 20.99 5.64 38.24
CA LEU A 754 21.59 5.13 37.01
C LEU A 754 22.07 6.27 36.09
N PHE A 755 21.26 7.31 35.86
CA PHE A 755 21.62 8.44 35.02
C PHE A 755 22.86 9.20 35.54
N SER A 756 22.93 9.41 36.86
CA SER A 756 24.10 10.00 37.52
C SER A 756 25.36 9.13 37.41
N GLU A 757 25.22 7.81 37.55
CA GLU A 757 26.29 6.83 37.43
C GLU A 757 26.84 6.76 35.99
N LEU A 758 25.94 6.60 35.00
CA LEU A 758 26.23 6.65 33.56
C LEU A 758 26.95 7.94 33.16
N ARG A 759 26.45 9.10 33.60
CA ARG A 759 27.05 10.40 33.27
C ARG A 759 28.43 10.58 33.91
N ARG A 760 28.63 10.11 35.14
CA ARG A 760 29.95 10.12 35.83
C ARG A 760 30.97 9.27 35.07
N GLU A 761 30.62 8.05 34.68
CA GLU A 761 31.55 7.17 33.96
C GLU A 761 31.82 7.67 32.54
N SER A 762 30.81 8.21 31.85
CA SER A 762 30.98 8.80 30.50
C SER A 762 31.95 9.99 30.48
N LEU A 763 31.85 10.87 31.49
CA LEU A 763 32.77 12.01 31.65
C LEU A 763 34.20 11.55 31.91
N SER A 764 34.39 10.55 32.79
CA SER A 764 35.71 9.96 33.05
C SER A 764 36.32 9.23 31.84
N THR A 765 35.51 8.94 30.82
CA THR A 765 35.86 8.11 29.66
C THR A 765 36.23 8.94 28.43
N GLY A 766 35.79 10.20 28.35
CA GLY A 766 35.84 10.96 27.09
C GLY A 766 34.95 10.35 26.01
N SER A 767 33.79 9.80 26.39
CA SER A 767 32.78 9.23 25.50
C SER A 767 31.70 10.24 25.12
N ILE A 768 30.80 9.84 24.21
CA ILE A 768 29.60 10.59 23.84
C ILE A 768 28.85 11.07 25.11
N PRO A 769 28.54 12.38 25.23
CA PRO A 769 27.91 12.94 26.42
C PRO A 769 26.48 12.44 26.58
N ILE A 770 26.18 11.86 27.75
CA ILE A 770 24.83 11.39 28.07
C ILE A 770 23.93 12.58 28.43
N THR A 771 22.97 12.85 27.54
CA THR A 771 21.97 13.93 27.68
C THR A 771 20.68 13.41 28.32
N VAL A 772 19.80 14.32 28.75
CA VAL A 772 18.46 13.99 29.28
C VAL A 772 17.61 13.21 28.28
N ARG A 773 17.86 13.33 26.97
CA ARG A 773 17.13 12.59 25.93
C ARG A 773 17.20 11.09 26.15
N HIS A 774 18.37 10.55 26.54
CA HIS A 774 18.54 9.11 26.80
C HIS A 774 17.71 8.63 28.02
N LEU A 775 17.42 9.52 28.98
CA LEU A 775 16.49 9.22 30.08
C LEU A 775 15.05 9.12 29.56
N GLU A 776 14.64 10.01 28.65
CA GLU A 776 13.34 9.91 27.97
C GLU A 776 13.26 8.64 27.11
N SER A 777 14.34 8.27 26.40
CA SER A 777 14.44 7.05 25.60
C SER A 777 14.19 5.80 26.45
N MET A 778 14.79 5.71 27.65
CA MET A 778 14.51 4.62 28.59
C MET A 778 13.04 4.60 29.07
N ILE A 779 12.41 5.76 29.28
CA ILE A 779 10.97 5.84 29.62
C ILE A 779 10.10 5.36 28.45
N ARG A 780 10.39 5.77 27.20
CA ARG A 780 9.67 5.28 26.00
C ARG A 780 9.82 3.77 25.82
N MET A 781 11.01 3.22 26.02
CA MET A 781 11.25 1.77 25.95
C MET A 781 10.52 1.01 27.06
N SER A 782 10.43 1.57 28.28
CA SER A 782 9.64 0.97 29.36
C SER A 782 8.14 0.93 29.02
N GLU A 783 7.62 1.97 28.37
CA GLU A 783 6.23 2.01 27.87
C GLU A 783 5.99 1.04 26.71
N ALA A 784 6.94 0.91 25.78
CA ALA A 784 6.87 -0.06 24.68
C ALA A 784 6.91 -1.51 25.20
N SER A 785 7.71 -1.79 26.24
CA SER A 785 7.75 -3.08 26.93
C SER A 785 6.42 -3.37 27.64
N ALA A 786 5.84 -2.40 28.34
CA ALA A 786 4.51 -2.55 28.94
C ALA A 786 3.42 -2.83 27.88
N LYS A 787 3.43 -2.13 26.73
CA LYS A 787 2.55 -2.45 25.58
C LYS A 787 2.77 -3.86 25.04
N LEU A 788 4.02 -4.32 24.92
CA LEU A 788 4.33 -5.67 24.44
C LEU A 788 3.67 -6.75 25.31
N HIS A 789 3.58 -6.52 26.63
CA HIS A 789 2.88 -7.39 27.58
C HIS A 789 1.37 -7.07 27.75
N LEU A 790 0.80 -6.20 26.91
CA LEU A 790 -0.57 -5.67 27.02
C LEU A 790 -0.93 -5.04 28.39
N ARG A 791 0.06 -4.45 29.09
CA ARG A 791 -0.08 -3.87 30.44
C ARG A 791 -0.50 -2.40 30.40
N GLU A 792 -1.48 -2.02 31.22
CA GLU A 792 -1.85 -0.61 31.45
C GLU A 792 -0.87 0.17 32.35
N TYR A 793 0.08 -0.51 33.00
CA TYR A 793 0.98 0.07 33.99
C TYR A 793 2.39 -0.47 33.78
N VAL A 794 3.39 0.40 33.84
CA VAL A 794 4.81 0.03 33.74
C VAL A 794 5.29 -0.52 35.10
N ARG A 795 5.94 -1.69 35.08
CA ARG A 795 6.56 -2.35 36.24
C ARG A 795 8.06 -2.09 36.32
N SER A 796 8.65 -2.43 37.48
CA SER A 796 10.10 -2.54 37.69
C SER A 796 10.82 -3.31 36.58
N ASP A 797 10.18 -4.38 36.13
CA ASP A 797 10.74 -5.40 35.24
C ASP A 797 10.84 -4.86 33.80
N ASP A 798 9.82 -4.10 33.36
CA ASP A 798 9.78 -3.41 32.07
C ASP A 798 10.87 -2.30 32.00
N ILE A 799 11.17 -1.68 33.15
CA ILE A 799 12.24 -0.67 33.31
C ILE A 799 13.62 -1.33 33.26
N ASP A 800 13.82 -2.50 33.90
CA ASP A 800 15.11 -3.21 33.84
C ASP A 800 15.44 -3.68 32.42
N LEU A 801 14.45 -4.13 31.63
CA LEU A 801 14.63 -4.41 30.21
C LEU A 801 15.03 -3.16 29.40
N ALA A 802 14.36 -2.03 29.64
CA ALA A 802 14.70 -0.76 29.00
C ALA A 802 16.12 -0.25 29.36
N ILE A 803 16.53 -0.48 30.61
CA ILE A 803 17.89 -0.21 31.09
C ILE A 803 18.91 -1.15 30.43
N GLN A 804 18.62 -2.45 30.32
CA GLN A 804 19.49 -3.43 29.67
C GLN A 804 19.75 -3.07 28.21
N VAL A 805 18.70 -2.75 27.43
CA VAL A 805 18.82 -2.34 26.02
C VAL A 805 19.63 -1.04 25.88
N ALA A 806 19.36 -0.03 26.72
CA ALA A 806 20.09 1.24 26.70
C ALA A 806 21.59 1.06 27.06
N ILE A 807 21.89 0.24 28.07
CA ILE A 807 23.27 -0.04 28.50
C ILE A 807 24.01 -0.88 27.43
N ASN A 808 23.39 -1.94 26.88
CA ASN A 808 23.99 -2.73 25.81
C ASN A 808 24.32 -1.87 24.59
N SER A 809 23.38 -1.03 24.14
CA SER A 809 23.59 -0.05 23.07
C SER A 809 24.78 0.87 23.37
N PHE A 810 24.81 1.52 24.54
CA PHE A 810 25.91 2.41 24.90
C PHE A 810 27.26 1.70 24.95
N ILE A 811 27.32 0.50 25.56
CA ILE A 811 28.52 -0.34 25.68
C ILE A 811 28.98 -0.88 24.30
N GLN A 812 28.09 -1.10 23.34
CA GLN A 812 28.43 -1.45 21.96
C GLN A 812 29.09 -0.28 21.19
N CYS A 813 28.75 0.97 21.49
CA CYS A 813 29.36 2.16 20.87
C CYS A 813 30.74 2.53 21.44
N GLN A 814 31.16 2.00 22.60
CA GLN A 814 32.43 2.37 23.23
C GLN A 814 33.67 1.62 22.72
N LYS A 815 34.82 2.26 22.90
CA LYS A 815 36.17 1.73 22.62
C LYS A 815 36.42 0.43 23.39
N VAL A 816 37.12 -0.55 22.80
CA VAL A 816 37.34 -1.88 23.41
C VAL A 816 37.96 -1.85 24.81
N SER A 817 38.92 -0.94 25.08
CA SER A 817 39.56 -0.78 26.39
C SER A 817 38.54 -0.45 27.48
N ILE A 818 37.70 0.54 27.20
CA ILE A 818 36.63 1.06 28.05
C ILE A 818 35.46 0.07 28.16
N LYS A 819 35.12 -0.64 27.08
CA LYS A 819 34.01 -1.62 27.04
C LYS A 819 34.09 -2.61 28.21
N LYS A 820 35.29 -3.14 28.49
CA LYS A 820 35.52 -4.09 29.61
C LYS A 820 35.41 -3.46 31.00
N GLN A 821 35.63 -2.16 31.13
CA GLN A 821 35.47 -1.42 32.39
C GLN A 821 33.98 -1.14 32.65
N LEU A 822 33.24 -0.62 31.67
CA LEU A 822 31.81 -0.36 31.77
C LEU A 822 31.01 -1.67 32.01
N GLN A 823 31.37 -2.77 31.32
CA GLN A 823 30.78 -4.10 31.56
C GLN A 823 31.04 -4.64 32.98
N ARG A 824 32.04 -4.13 33.70
CA ARG A 824 32.28 -4.47 35.12
C ARG A 824 31.49 -3.57 36.07
N GLY A 825 31.41 -2.27 35.80
CA GLY A 825 30.59 -1.33 36.57
C GLY A 825 29.10 -1.66 36.49
N PHE A 826 28.56 -1.68 35.27
CA PHE A 826 27.13 -1.94 35.02
C PHE A 826 26.74 -3.44 35.11
N ARG A 827 27.64 -4.33 35.55
CA ARG A 827 27.39 -5.78 35.73
C ARG A 827 26.14 -6.06 36.58
N LYS A 828 25.82 -5.17 37.53
CA LYS A 828 24.64 -5.26 38.39
C LYS A 828 23.32 -5.18 37.62
N TYR A 829 23.22 -4.30 36.62
CA TYR A 829 21.99 -4.09 35.85
C TYR A 829 21.86 -5.09 34.70
N LEU A 830 22.99 -5.54 34.14
CA LEU A 830 23.03 -6.55 33.08
C LEU A 830 22.59 -7.96 33.54
N ARG A 831 22.84 -8.32 34.80
CA ARG A 831 22.59 -9.68 35.33
C ARG A 831 21.14 -10.01 35.68
N VAL A 832 20.21 -9.07 35.62
CA VAL A 832 18.86 -9.24 36.21
C VAL A 832 17.92 -10.06 35.31
N ALA A 833 18.21 -10.16 34.01
CA ALA A 833 17.30 -10.77 33.02
C ALA A 833 17.81 -12.08 32.37
N ASP A 834 19.08 -12.45 32.57
CA ASP A 834 19.63 -13.70 32.04
C ASP A 834 19.10 -14.89 32.86
N ASP A 835 18.55 -15.93 32.22
CA ASP A 835 18.18 -17.15 32.94
C ASP A 835 19.47 -17.77 33.53
N HIS A 836 19.45 -18.18 34.80
CA HIS A 836 20.65 -18.76 35.45
C HIS A 836 21.25 -19.95 34.66
N GLN A 837 20.43 -20.64 33.87
CA GLN A 837 20.84 -21.73 32.97
C GLN A 837 21.62 -21.23 31.73
N GLU A 838 21.23 -20.09 31.15
CA GLU A 838 21.95 -19.44 30.04
C GLU A 838 23.32 -18.94 30.51
N LEU A 839 23.36 -18.33 31.71
CA LEU A 839 24.58 -17.81 32.31
C LEU A 839 25.59 -18.93 32.68
N LEU A 840 25.11 -20.04 33.26
CA LEU A 840 25.93 -21.24 33.48
C LEU A 840 26.38 -21.90 32.15
N GLY A 841 25.54 -21.89 31.12
CA GLY A 841 25.88 -22.33 29.77
C GLY A 841 27.00 -21.50 29.14
N PHE A 842 26.98 -20.18 29.34
CA PHE A 842 28.03 -19.26 28.89
C PHE A 842 29.35 -19.48 29.63
N LEU A 843 29.32 -19.66 30.95
CA LEU A 843 30.52 -20.00 31.75
C LEU A 843 31.15 -21.32 31.30
N LEU A 844 30.33 -22.37 31.13
CA LEU A 844 30.79 -23.65 30.59
C LEU A 844 31.37 -23.50 29.17
N GLY A 845 30.71 -22.70 28.32
CA GLY A 845 31.20 -22.37 26.97
C GLY A 845 32.54 -21.63 26.97
N GLN A 846 32.79 -20.75 27.94
CA GLN A 846 34.11 -20.12 28.11
C GLN A 846 35.18 -21.14 28.50
N ILE A 847 34.91 -22.03 29.46
CA ILE A 847 35.84 -23.10 29.86
C ILE A 847 36.17 -24.00 28.65
N VAL A 848 35.18 -24.35 27.83
CA VAL A 848 35.40 -25.06 26.55
C VAL A 848 36.31 -24.26 25.60
N LYS A 849 35.99 -22.99 25.30
CA LYS A 849 36.81 -22.14 24.40
C LYS A 849 38.21 -21.88 24.93
N GLU A 850 38.42 -21.96 26.24
CA GLU A 850 39.73 -21.85 26.90
C GLU A 850 40.53 -23.14 26.77
N LYS A 851 39.93 -24.30 27.06
CA LYS A 851 40.59 -25.61 26.87
C LYS A 851 40.89 -25.94 25.41
N ILE A 852 40.02 -25.57 24.46
CA ILE A 852 40.31 -25.69 23.02
C ILE A 852 41.56 -24.86 22.66
N ARG A 853 41.63 -23.59 23.08
CA ARG A 853 42.80 -22.74 22.82
C ARG A 853 44.07 -23.27 23.48
N PHE A 854 43.98 -23.80 24.70
CA PHE A 854 45.11 -24.45 25.36
C PHE A 854 45.57 -25.71 24.60
N HIS A 855 44.64 -26.54 24.12
CA HIS A 855 44.95 -27.75 23.35
C HIS A 855 45.60 -27.43 21.99
N VAL A 856 45.04 -26.47 21.25
CA VAL A 856 45.61 -25.98 19.96
C VAL A 856 46.97 -25.32 20.18
N GLY A 857 47.13 -24.53 21.25
CA GLY A 857 48.42 -23.95 21.64
C GLY A 857 49.48 -25.01 21.98
N LYS A 858 49.08 -26.08 22.69
CA LYS A 858 49.94 -27.21 23.03
C LYS A 858 50.39 -27.99 21.79
N LEU A 859 49.48 -28.23 20.83
CA LEU A 859 49.80 -28.88 19.55
C LEU A 859 50.80 -28.04 18.72
N ARG A 860 50.58 -26.72 18.61
CA ARG A 860 51.52 -25.78 17.96
C ARG A 860 52.92 -25.75 18.59
N GLY A 861 53.08 -26.19 19.83
CA GLY A 861 54.38 -26.29 20.51
C GLY A 861 55.16 -27.58 20.24
N LEU A 862 54.55 -28.60 19.61
CA LEU A 862 55.13 -29.95 19.51
C LEU A 862 55.49 -30.39 18.08
N GLN A 863 54.78 -29.92 17.05
CA GLN A 863 55.08 -30.21 15.64
C GLN A 863 54.85 -28.96 14.78
N ARG A 864 55.82 -28.63 13.93
CA ARG A 864 55.83 -27.36 13.18
C ARG A 864 55.20 -27.46 11.79
N ASP A 865 55.21 -28.66 11.20
CA ASP A 865 55.02 -28.87 9.75
C ASP A 865 53.79 -29.74 9.41
N SER A 866 52.79 -29.84 10.30
CA SER A 866 51.57 -30.66 10.08
C SER A 866 50.33 -30.12 10.82
N ALA A 867 50.25 -28.80 11.02
CA ALA A 867 49.53 -28.21 12.15
C ALA A 867 48.07 -27.72 11.90
N GLU A 868 47.38 -28.16 10.84
CA GLU A 868 46.10 -27.53 10.43
C GLU A 868 44.79 -28.26 10.76
N GLN A 869 44.73 -29.60 10.87
CA GLN A 869 43.44 -30.31 10.75
C GLN A 869 42.92 -31.12 11.95
N GLN A 870 43.75 -31.51 12.94
CA GLN A 870 43.24 -32.31 14.08
C GLN A 870 42.70 -31.44 15.22
N ARG A 871 41.40 -31.13 15.15
CA ARG A 871 40.59 -30.68 16.30
C ARG A 871 40.33 -31.87 17.23
N PRO A 872 40.27 -31.69 18.57
CA PRO A 872 39.92 -32.78 19.49
C PRO A 872 38.43 -33.16 19.36
N GLU A 873 38.14 -34.45 19.16
CA GLU A 873 36.78 -34.99 18.97
C GLU A 873 35.88 -34.79 20.20
N SER A 874 36.49 -34.72 21.41
CA SER A 874 35.81 -34.36 22.64
C SER A 874 36.70 -33.55 23.60
N VAL A 875 36.06 -32.77 24.48
CA VAL A 875 36.73 -31.98 25.54
C VAL A 875 36.10 -32.31 26.89
N THR A 876 36.94 -32.55 27.90
CA THR A 876 36.52 -32.91 29.27
C THR A 876 36.74 -31.77 30.27
N ILE A 877 35.76 -31.58 31.17
CA ILE A 877 35.70 -30.51 32.17
C ILE A 877 35.29 -31.11 33.51
N LYS A 878 35.95 -30.75 34.60
CA LYS A 878 35.54 -31.19 35.95
C LYS A 878 34.38 -30.29 36.44
N VAL A 879 33.38 -30.84 37.11
CA VAL A 879 32.27 -30.03 37.65
C VAL A 879 32.78 -29.00 38.68
N ALA A 880 33.82 -29.32 39.46
CA ALA A 880 34.45 -28.36 40.38
C ALA A 880 34.95 -27.07 39.69
N GLU A 881 35.43 -27.17 38.45
CA GLU A 881 35.90 -26.04 37.62
C GLU A 881 34.75 -25.14 37.15
N LEU A 882 33.56 -25.71 36.97
CA LEU A 882 32.32 -24.97 36.72
C LEU A 882 31.76 -24.37 38.01
N GLU A 883 31.78 -25.11 39.12
CA GLU A 883 31.34 -24.62 40.43
C GLU A 883 32.15 -23.43 40.94
N GLU A 884 33.47 -23.44 40.74
CA GLU A 884 34.34 -22.33 41.16
C GLU A 884 33.97 -21.05 40.40
N ARG A 885 33.82 -21.11 39.07
CA ARG A 885 33.35 -19.97 38.26
C ARG A 885 31.87 -19.63 38.49
N ALA A 886 31.03 -20.56 38.92
CA ALA A 886 29.66 -20.27 39.35
C ALA A 886 29.63 -19.48 40.67
N LYS A 887 30.53 -19.81 41.62
CA LYS A 887 30.71 -19.09 42.90
C LYS A 887 31.24 -17.65 42.67
N GLU A 888 32.10 -17.40 41.68
CA GLU A 888 32.46 -16.03 41.22
C GLU A 888 31.27 -15.21 40.67
N VAL A 889 30.16 -15.89 40.36
CA VAL A 889 28.91 -15.34 39.83
C VAL A 889 27.76 -15.40 40.85
N GLU A 890 28.05 -15.77 42.10
CA GLU A 890 27.09 -15.88 43.21
C GLU A 890 26.02 -16.97 42.99
N ILE A 891 26.27 -17.91 42.06
CA ILE A 891 25.43 -19.09 41.79
C ILE A 891 26.01 -20.29 42.53
N TYR A 892 25.27 -20.80 43.53
CA TYR A 892 25.73 -21.88 44.41
C TYR A 892 25.19 -23.27 44.05
N ASP A 893 24.21 -23.37 43.14
CA ASP A 893 23.66 -24.64 42.66
C ASP A 893 23.72 -24.77 41.14
N VAL A 894 24.37 -25.84 40.68
CA VAL A 894 24.53 -26.24 39.27
C VAL A 894 23.72 -27.49 38.91
N ALA A 895 23.12 -28.19 39.88
CA ALA A 895 22.39 -29.44 39.63
C ALA A 895 21.13 -29.27 38.75
N PRO A 896 20.37 -28.16 38.81
CA PRO A 896 19.28 -27.90 37.86
C PRO A 896 19.78 -27.71 36.42
N PHE A 897 20.95 -27.07 36.25
CA PHE A 897 21.53 -26.80 34.94
C PHE A 897 22.06 -28.09 34.27
N LEU A 898 22.75 -28.97 35.02
CA LEU A 898 23.20 -30.28 34.53
C LEU A 898 22.05 -31.21 34.07
N LYS A 899 20.82 -30.95 34.54
CA LYS A 899 19.59 -31.66 34.15
C LYS A 899 18.78 -30.93 33.07
N SER A 900 19.14 -29.71 32.71
CA SER A 900 18.40 -28.88 31.75
C SER A 900 18.49 -29.42 30.32
N GLN A 901 17.48 -29.14 29.49
CA GLN A 901 17.57 -29.45 28.06
C GLN A 901 18.67 -28.64 27.38
N LEU A 902 18.86 -27.36 27.77
CA LEU A 902 19.92 -26.49 27.23
C LEU A 902 21.32 -27.10 27.36
N PHE A 903 21.60 -27.84 28.44
CA PHE A 903 22.86 -28.58 28.60
C PHE A 903 23.01 -29.68 27.53
N ARG A 904 21.96 -30.48 27.32
CA ARG A 904 21.95 -31.55 26.31
C ARG A 904 22.01 -31.03 24.88
N THR A 905 21.19 -30.03 24.53
CA THR A 905 21.12 -29.42 23.19
C THR A 905 22.47 -28.83 22.76
N ASN A 906 23.27 -28.33 23.70
CA ASN A 906 24.62 -27.83 23.43
C ASN A 906 25.70 -28.93 23.29
N GLY A 907 25.33 -30.21 23.22
CA GLY A 907 26.26 -31.33 23.05
C GLY A 907 27.07 -31.67 24.30
N TYR A 908 26.57 -31.32 25.49
CA TYR A 908 27.19 -31.71 26.76
C TYR A 908 26.57 -32.99 27.32
N SER A 909 27.42 -33.96 27.65
CA SER A 909 27.06 -35.13 28.46
C SER A 909 27.64 -34.97 29.87
N PHE A 910 26.89 -35.42 30.88
CA PHE A 910 27.35 -35.49 32.26
C PHE A 910 27.60 -36.94 32.63
N GLN A 911 28.82 -37.26 33.06
CA GLN A 911 29.22 -38.58 33.54
C GLN A 911 29.71 -38.45 34.98
N GLN A 912 29.14 -39.25 35.87
CA GLN A 912 29.51 -39.28 37.28
C GLN A 912 30.28 -40.57 37.56
N ARG A 913 31.59 -40.45 37.78
CA ARG A 913 32.47 -41.51 38.30
C ARG A 913 33.07 -41.02 39.61
N ASP A 914 33.05 -41.87 40.64
CA ASP A 914 33.86 -41.79 41.85
C ASP A 914 34.09 -40.36 42.41
N GLN A 915 33.01 -39.75 42.89
CA GLN A 915 32.94 -38.44 43.56
C GLN A 915 33.29 -37.21 42.70
N GLU A 916 34.06 -37.33 41.61
CA GLU A 916 34.30 -36.24 40.65
C GLU A 916 33.31 -36.30 39.47
N GLY A 917 32.36 -35.36 39.43
CA GLY A 917 31.52 -35.16 38.24
C GLY A 917 32.35 -34.66 37.04
N VAL A 918 32.18 -35.28 35.87
CA VAL A 918 32.83 -34.87 34.62
C VAL A 918 31.79 -34.49 33.58
N ILE A 919 31.95 -33.30 33.00
CA ILE A 919 31.22 -32.83 31.83
C ILE A 919 32.07 -33.14 30.59
N THR A 920 31.50 -33.77 29.59
CA THR A 920 32.14 -34.01 28.29
C THR A 920 31.38 -33.26 27.20
N LYS A 921 32.08 -32.51 26.34
CA LYS A 921 31.49 -32.01 25.09
C LYS A 921 32.01 -32.84 23.92
N SER A 922 31.11 -33.41 23.13
CA SER A 922 31.43 -34.06 21.85
C SER A 922 31.29 -33.06 20.70
N PHE A 923 32.21 -33.11 19.74
CA PHE A 923 32.15 -32.30 18.51
C PHE A 923 31.75 -33.10 17.27
N ALA A 924 31.67 -34.42 17.37
CA ALA A 924 31.10 -35.27 16.32
C ALA A 924 29.59 -35.04 16.19
N SER A 925 29.11 -34.91 14.96
CA SER A 925 27.68 -34.96 14.63
C SER A 925 27.13 -36.37 14.90
N THR A 926 26.04 -36.48 15.66
CA THR A 926 25.31 -37.74 15.88
C THR A 926 24.49 -38.11 14.64
N SER A 927 25.17 -38.56 13.59
CA SER A 927 24.56 -39.12 12.38
C SER A 927 24.23 -40.61 12.56
N SER A 928 23.48 -40.96 13.61
CA SER A 928 22.91 -42.32 13.83
C SER A 928 22.09 -42.46 15.12
N SER A 929 20.81 -42.05 15.08
CA SER A 929 19.65 -42.75 15.71
C SER A 929 18.37 -41.97 15.48
#